data_AF-A0AAV6S333-F1
#
_entry.id   AF-A0AAV6S333-F1
#
_cell.length_a   1.000
_cell.length_b   1.000
_cell.length_c   1.000
_cell.angle_alpha   90.00
_cell.angle_beta   90.00
_cell.angle_gamma   90.00
#
_symmetry.space_group_name_H-M   'P 1'
#
loop_
_entity.id
_entity.type
_entity.pdbx_description
1 polymer ?
#
loop_
_entity_poly.entity_id
_entity_poly.type
_entity_poly.pdbx_seq_one_letter_code
_entity_poly.pdbx_strand_id
1 'polypeptide(L)'
;MDFSTKWRNLPQGPSLKNLTEGGFGVLKEAQHAAVQDLTKAHIESFDQAVTDGLSRVVQAVPPLEFTVRNDKVSLSFVEVVIHNPVVSKGNICKEMRVFPAECRGRRCSYKGKIVADVSWSINGVPKGIIKQFLGQVPIMVKSKLCNLHDMSPKELVEHHEEAEEMGGYFIVNGIEKVIRMLIMPRRNYPIAMSRPKWKSRGQGYTQYGISIHCVKEEHTAINMNLHYLENGTVMLNFIYQKELFFLPLGFALKALVDFTDFQIYQELIKGREDNSFYKSCVSEMLRIVMEEGCPSRSKVLNYLGERFRVKMNLPDWYTNEQCAHFLLDECVCIHLKSDKEKFYLLCLMTRKLFTFAKQECMEENPDSIMCQEVMTPGQLYLMFLKERLSAWLVSVKLSFDKRSVKMKEPCTSENIMKIFNMGTDLTKPFEYLLATGNLSSKTGLGMLQNTGLCVVADKLNFIRYLSHFRCVHRGAAFAKMRTTSVRKLLPESWGFLCPVHTPDGEPCGLMNHMTASCEIVAETWLTTSISALLCSLGVTPVDGSPGQAFADCYPVVLDGAVVGWLETELAPAVVDSLRRFKVLKEKNIPPWTEIVLVPKTGKASLYPGLFLFTTPCRMVRPVRNLAFGEEELIGTFEQLYINVGILEDEIKPGVTTHQELFPHSMLSVVANFIPYSDHNQSPRNMYQCQMDPSESTGSLTMDVTLDPETKPAALRALLVACVTLLLSLHLWRWLRERSLPGLPGPPVWPLIGNAAQLGSAPHLYFARMAKKYGNVFQIKLGCRVVVVLNGDSIKQALVRQGPDFAGRPDFTSFQYISNGNGVAFTTITDRWKVHRKVAQSTVRMFSTGNPHTKRTFEHHILCEFKELLQLFVGKTQEQRYFQPMTYLVVSTANIMSAVCFGKRYAYDDKEFQQVVGRNDQFTQTVGSGSLVDVMPWLQYFPNPIKTMFDNFKSLNVEFAMFIQDKVIEHRKTIQSSTIRDMTDAFIVAMEQVRDKTGIFAEKDFVTSTVGDVFGASQDTLSTALQWIILVLIKYPEMQLRLQQEVDRVVGRGRLPSIDDQTQLSYIMAFIYELMRFTSFVPLTIPHSTTTDTSIMGHTIPKNTVIFINQWSLNHDPAVWPNPERFDPERFVDEQGALNKDKTSKVLIFSLGKRRCIGEDLSKLQLFLFTALITHQCTITADPAMPPKLYDYNYGLTLKPQAFSIAVSLRGPMSLLEEVTKSSADSKTQN
;
A
#
# COMPACT_ATOMS: atom_id res chain seq x y z
N MET A 1 -21.45 -39.00 2.05
CA MET A 1 -20.07 -39.25 1.56
C MET A 1 -19.36 -40.10 2.59
N ASP A 2 -18.77 -41.20 2.16
CA ASP A 2 -17.94 -42.06 2.99
C ASP A 2 -16.54 -41.41 3.07
N PHE A 3 -16.27 -40.68 4.16
CA PHE A 3 -15.03 -39.94 4.36
C PHE A 3 -13.84 -40.87 4.68
N SER A 4 -14.10 -42.15 4.93
CA SER A 4 -13.21 -43.08 5.62
C SER A 4 -12.02 -43.61 4.79
N THR A 5 -11.92 -43.34 3.49
CA THR A 5 -11.01 -44.10 2.59
C THR A 5 -10.07 -43.29 1.69
N LYS A 6 -10.30 -41.97 1.48
CA LYS A 6 -9.58 -41.20 0.44
C LYS A 6 -8.06 -41.15 0.62
N TRP A 7 -7.60 -40.87 1.84
CA TRP A 7 -6.19 -40.75 2.18
C TRP A 7 -5.61 -42.03 2.82
N ARG A 8 -6.47 -42.97 3.25
CA ARG A 8 -6.07 -44.25 3.88
C ARG A 8 -5.72 -45.34 2.88
N ASN A 9 -6.28 -45.30 1.67
CA ASN A 9 -6.04 -46.29 0.61
C ASN A 9 -4.78 -45.99 -0.24
N LEU A 10 -4.02 -44.96 0.12
CA LEU A 10 -2.74 -44.68 -0.54
C LEU A 10 -1.70 -45.71 -0.09
N PRO A 11 -0.85 -46.22 -1.00
CA PRO A 11 0.19 -47.17 -0.63
C PRO A 11 1.12 -46.57 0.44
N GLN A 12 1.47 -47.36 1.46
CA GLN A 12 2.27 -46.93 2.61
C GLN A 12 3.72 -46.51 2.26
N GLY A 13 4.14 -46.66 1.00
CA GLY A 13 5.46 -46.25 0.53
C GLY A 13 5.55 -46.23 -1.00
N PRO A 14 6.61 -45.62 -1.56
CA PRO A 14 6.85 -45.59 -2.99
C PRO A 14 7.06 -47.01 -3.52
N SER A 15 6.29 -47.37 -4.55
CA SER A 15 6.36 -48.67 -5.20
C SER A 15 6.70 -48.50 -6.67
N LEU A 16 7.77 -49.13 -7.13
CA LEU A 16 8.14 -49.19 -8.55
C LEU A 16 7.24 -50.16 -9.35
N LYS A 17 6.25 -50.80 -8.70
CA LYS A 17 5.30 -51.70 -9.36
C LYS A 17 4.58 -51.02 -10.53
N ASN A 18 4.25 -49.74 -10.41
CA ASN A 18 3.56 -49.00 -11.47
C ASN A 18 4.39 -48.88 -12.77
N LEU A 19 5.72 -48.96 -12.71
CA LEU A 19 6.61 -48.92 -13.89
C LEU A 19 6.89 -50.32 -14.46
N THR A 20 6.52 -51.38 -13.75
CA THR A 20 6.86 -52.79 -14.07
C THR A 20 5.64 -53.69 -14.26
N GLU A 21 4.43 -53.22 -13.93
CA GLU A 21 3.16 -53.89 -14.21
C GLU A 21 2.78 -53.78 -15.69
N GLY A 22 2.24 -54.86 -16.27
CA GLY A 22 1.85 -54.93 -17.69
C GLY A 22 0.71 -53.99 -18.11
N GLY A 23 0.15 -53.21 -17.18
CA GLY A 23 -0.86 -52.18 -17.41
C GLY A 23 -0.33 -50.74 -17.44
N PHE A 24 0.99 -50.51 -17.41
CA PHE A 24 1.57 -49.18 -17.54
C PHE A 24 1.14 -48.51 -18.85
N GLY A 25 0.52 -47.33 -18.77
CA GLY A 25 -0.05 -46.60 -19.91
C GLY A 25 -1.54 -46.86 -20.17
N VAL A 26 -2.18 -47.80 -19.46
CA VAL A 26 -3.64 -48.00 -19.51
C VAL A 26 -4.32 -46.98 -18.60
N LEU A 27 -5.23 -46.19 -19.17
CA LEU A 27 -6.02 -45.20 -18.41
C LEU A 27 -6.96 -45.91 -17.43
N LYS A 28 -7.04 -45.38 -16.20
CA LYS A 28 -7.99 -45.85 -15.20
C LYS A 28 -9.41 -45.39 -15.54
N GLU A 29 -10.42 -46.12 -15.05
CA GLU A 29 -11.82 -45.76 -15.25
C GLU A 29 -12.22 -44.47 -14.51
N ALA A 30 -11.58 -44.17 -13.37
CA ALA A 30 -11.83 -42.98 -12.57
C ALA A 30 -10.53 -42.30 -12.13
N GLN A 31 -10.59 -40.98 -11.98
CA GLN A 31 -9.49 -40.15 -11.47
C GLN A 31 -9.20 -40.43 -10.00
N HIS A 32 -7.98 -40.12 -9.55
CA HIS A 32 -7.59 -40.32 -8.16
C HIS A 32 -8.26 -39.31 -7.21
N ALA A 33 -9.13 -39.79 -6.33
CA ALA A 33 -9.87 -38.94 -5.38
C ALA A 33 -8.98 -38.03 -4.52
N ALA A 34 -7.82 -38.51 -4.05
CA ALA A 34 -6.88 -37.73 -3.24
C ALA A 34 -6.25 -36.55 -4.02
N VAL A 35 -6.06 -36.70 -5.34
CA VAL A 35 -5.53 -35.63 -6.20
C VAL A 35 -6.60 -34.57 -6.46
N GLN A 36 -7.83 -35.00 -6.75
CA GLN A 36 -8.97 -34.10 -6.97
C GLN A 36 -9.35 -33.31 -5.70
N ASP A 37 -9.13 -33.89 -4.51
CA ASP A 37 -9.37 -33.25 -3.21
C ASP A 37 -8.51 -31.97 -3.01
N LEU A 38 -7.38 -31.85 -3.72
CA LEU A 38 -6.42 -30.76 -3.53
C LEU A 38 -6.91 -29.43 -4.14
N THR A 39 -7.70 -29.48 -5.21
CA THR A 39 -8.32 -28.32 -5.87
C THR A 39 -9.78 -28.12 -5.46
N LYS A 40 -10.35 -29.06 -4.70
CA LYS A 40 -11.74 -29.08 -4.21
C LYS A 40 -12.22 -27.72 -3.67
N ALA A 41 -11.43 -27.08 -2.80
CA ALA A 41 -11.80 -25.78 -2.22
C ALA A 41 -12.01 -24.67 -3.27
N HIS A 42 -11.31 -24.73 -4.41
CA HIS A 42 -11.48 -23.78 -5.52
C HIS A 42 -12.77 -24.09 -6.28
N ILE A 43 -12.93 -25.35 -6.69
CA ILE A 43 -14.04 -25.82 -7.53
C ILE A 43 -15.38 -25.72 -6.79
N GLU A 44 -15.47 -26.29 -5.58
CA GLU A 44 -16.72 -26.29 -4.81
C GLU A 44 -17.14 -24.87 -4.45
N SER A 45 -16.20 -23.98 -4.11
CA SER A 45 -16.52 -22.59 -3.85
C SER A 45 -17.09 -21.88 -5.08
N PHE A 46 -16.53 -22.15 -6.26
CA PHE A 46 -17.01 -21.56 -7.50
C PHE A 46 -18.37 -22.13 -7.90
N ASP A 47 -18.56 -23.44 -7.78
CA ASP A 47 -19.83 -24.08 -8.07
C ASP A 47 -20.93 -23.59 -7.13
N GLN A 48 -20.64 -23.45 -5.84
CA GLN A 48 -21.56 -22.84 -4.88
C GLN A 48 -21.87 -21.38 -5.22
N ALA A 49 -20.88 -20.61 -5.72
CA ALA A 49 -21.09 -19.24 -6.14
C ALA A 49 -21.99 -19.11 -7.38
N VAL A 50 -21.84 -19.97 -8.39
CA VAL A 50 -22.60 -19.89 -9.65
C VAL A 50 -23.96 -20.61 -9.59
N THR A 51 -24.19 -21.46 -8.59
CA THR A 51 -25.49 -22.12 -8.35
C THR A 51 -26.30 -21.33 -7.32
N ASP A 52 -26.29 -21.75 -6.05
CA ASP A 52 -27.10 -21.16 -4.98
C ASP A 52 -26.71 -19.71 -4.69
N GLY A 53 -25.41 -19.40 -4.70
CA GLY A 53 -24.89 -18.06 -4.43
C GLY A 53 -25.41 -16.99 -5.40
N LEU A 54 -25.60 -17.35 -6.68
CA LEU A 54 -26.06 -16.43 -7.71
C LEU A 54 -27.48 -15.93 -7.40
N SER A 55 -28.37 -16.84 -7.00
CA SER A 55 -29.74 -16.51 -6.59
C SER A 55 -29.77 -15.54 -5.40
N ARG A 56 -28.89 -15.74 -4.41
CA ARG A 56 -28.77 -14.87 -3.24
C ARG A 56 -28.23 -13.49 -3.60
N VAL A 57 -27.26 -13.42 -4.53
CA VAL A 57 -26.77 -12.13 -5.04
C VAL A 57 -27.88 -11.34 -5.72
N VAL A 58 -28.70 -11.99 -6.54
CA VAL A 58 -29.83 -11.33 -7.21
C VAL A 58 -30.80 -10.73 -6.19
N GLN A 59 -31.16 -11.48 -5.16
CA GLN A 59 -32.02 -11.02 -4.06
C GLN A 59 -31.37 -9.88 -3.24
N ALA A 60 -30.04 -9.90 -3.10
CA ALA A 60 -29.29 -8.93 -2.32
C ALA A 60 -28.95 -7.64 -3.08
N VAL A 61 -29.15 -7.56 -4.39
CA VAL A 61 -29.01 -6.31 -5.14
C VAL A 61 -30.29 -5.48 -4.95
N PRO A 62 -30.24 -4.33 -4.26
CA PRO A 62 -31.44 -3.55 -4.01
C PRO A 62 -32.01 -3.02 -5.33
N PRO A 63 -33.35 -2.86 -5.43
CA PRO A 63 -33.99 -2.25 -6.59
C PRO A 63 -33.45 -0.82 -6.77
N LEU A 64 -33.12 -0.45 -8.00
CA LEU A 64 -32.68 0.89 -8.32
C LEU A 64 -33.89 1.74 -8.68
N GLU A 65 -34.23 2.70 -7.81
CA GLU A 65 -35.33 3.62 -8.02
C GLU A 65 -34.81 5.02 -8.38
N PHE A 66 -35.41 5.65 -9.40
CA PHE A 66 -35.06 6.99 -9.84
C PHE A 66 -36.20 7.65 -10.60
N THR A 67 -36.14 8.97 -10.75
CA THR A 67 -37.13 9.76 -11.47
C THR A 67 -36.68 10.07 -12.89
N VAL A 68 -37.58 9.86 -13.85
CA VAL A 68 -37.40 10.28 -15.25
C VAL A 68 -38.61 11.11 -15.63
N ARG A 69 -38.44 12.43 -15.85
CA ARG A 69 -39.53 13.34 -16.26
C ARG A 69 -40.79 13.24 -15.37
N ASN A 70 -40.58 13.21 -14.05
CA ASN A 70 -41.61 13.05 -13.01
C ASN A 70 -42.24 11.65 -12.86
N ASP A 71 -41.92 10.70 -13.75
CA ASP A 71 -42.27 9.29 -13.56
C ASP A 71 -41.24 8.58 -12.67
N LYS A 72 -41.71 7.80 -11.70
CA LYS A 72 -40.88 6.96 -10.84
C LYS A 72 -40.59 5.65 -11.54
N VAL A 73 -39.35 5.43 -11.95
CA VAL A 73 -38.89 4.17 -12.55
C VAL A 73 -38.19 3.34 -11.49
N SER A 74 -38.53 2.06 -11.40
CA SER A 74 -37.82 1.09 -10.56
C SER A 74 -37.34 -0.07 -11.43
N LEU A 75 -36.07 -0.44 -11.25
CA LEU A 75 -35.41 -1.55 -11.94
C LEU A 75 -34.91 -2.57 -10.92
N SER A 76 -35.20 -3.85 -11.14
CA SER A 76 -34.68 -4.92 -10.28
C SER A 76 -34.36 -6.18 -11.08
N PHE A 77 -33.40 -6.97 -10.59
CA PHE A 77 -33.11 -8.28 -11.16
C PHE A 77 -34.07 -9.32 -10.58
N VAL A 78 -34.63 -10.15 -11.45
CA VAL A 78 -35.49 -11.28 -11.07
C VAL A 78 -34.66 -12.56 -11.02
N GLU A 79 -33.89 -12.80 -12.07
CA GLU A 79 -33.04 -13.97 -12.21
C GLU A 79 -31.77 -13.60 -13.00
N VAL A 80 -30.67 -14.26 -12.68
CA VAL A 80 -29.42 -14.17 -13.45
C VAL A 80 -28.92 -15.59 -13.67
N VAL A 81 -28.57 -15.92 -14.91
CA VAL A 81 -28.09 -17.25 -15.31
C VAL A 81 -26.75 -17.12 -16.01
N ILE A 82 -25.79 -17.95 -15.61
CA ILE A 82 -24.51 -18.11 -16.30
C ILE A 82 -24.56 -19.43 -17.06
N HIS A 83 -24.36 -19.36 -18.38
CA HIS A 83 -24.36 -20.52 -19.26
C HIS A 83 -22.95 -21.05 -19.48
N ASN A 84 -22.89 -22.34 -19.78
CA ASN A 84 -21.69 -23.08 -20.17
C ASN A 84 -21.01 -22.42 -21.40
N PRO A 85 -19.69 -22.55 -21.57
CA PRO A 85 -18.98 -22.06 -22.74
C PRO A 85 -19.41 -22.76 -24.03
N VAL A 86 -19.94 -21.97 -24.97
CA VAL A 86 -20.42 -22.42 -26.29
C VAL A 86 -19.98 -21.46 -27.39
N VAL A 87 -19.87 -21.98 -28.62
CA VAL A 87 -19.53 -21.19 -29.79
C VAL A 87 -20.61 -20.13 -30.06
N SER A 88 -20.20 -18.92 -30.44
CA SER A 88 -21.11 -17.83 -30.81
C SER A 88 -21.98 -18.21 -32.02
N LYS A 89 -23.24 -17.77 -32.01
CA LYS A 89 -24.19 -17.98 -33.12
C LYS A 89 -23.62 -17.35 -34.41
N GLY A 90 -23.63 -18.09 -35.51
CA GLY A 90 -23.15 -17.64 -36.83
C GLY A 90 -21.86 -18.31 -37.31
N ASN A 91 -21.17 -19.08 -36.47
CA ASN A 91 -19.99 -19.85 -36.87
C ASN A 91 -20.35 -21.29 -37.27
N ILE A 92 -19.75 -21.80 -38.34
CA ILE A 92 -19.89 -23.19 -38.77
C ILE A 92 -18.99 -24.06 -37.90
N CYS A 93 -19.56 -24.95 -37.09
CA CYS A 93 -18.84 -25.85 -36.20
C CYS A 93 -19.53 -27.22 -36.12
N LYS A 94 -18.74 -28.29 -35.96
CA LYS A 94 -19.26 -29.66 -35.79
C LYS A 94 -19.87 -29.88 -34.40
N GLU A 95 -19.30 -29.22 -33.40
CA GLU A 95 -19.71 -29.27 -32.02
C GLU A 95 -19.84 -27.85 -31.47
N MET A 96 -20.89 -27.60 -30.68
CA MET A 96 -21.19 -26.28 -30.11
C MET A 96 -20.47 -26.02 -28.79
N ARG A 97 -20.04 -27.07 -28.08
CA ARG A 97 -19.27 -26.98 -26.84
C ARG A 97 -17.88 -26.45 -27.14
N VAL A 98 -17.40 -25.55 -26.31
CA VAL A 98 -16.00 -25.08 -26.36
C VAL A 98 -15.25 -25.79 -25.25
N PHE A 99 -14.09 -26.38 -25.55
CA PHE A 99 -13.26 -27.06 -24.56
C PHE A 99 -12.08 -26.18 -24.11
N PRO A 100 -11.58 -26.32 -22.86
CA PRO A 100 -10.47 -25.51 -22.36
C PRO A 100 -9.21 -25.59 -23.25
N ALA A 101 -8.85 -26.77 -23.74
CA ALA A 101 -7.74 -26.98 -24.69
C ALA A 101 -7.83 -26.09 -25.94
N GLU A 102 -9.02 -25.90 -26.49
CA GLU A 102 -9.22 -25.02 -27.65
C GLU A 102 -8.93 -23.56 -27.30
N CYS A 103 -9.30 -23.12 -26.09
CA CYS A 103 -9.04 -21.77 -25.61
C CYS A 103 -7.54 -21.52 -25.37
N ARG A 104 -6.80 -22.52 -24.85
CA ARG A 104 -5.34 -22.47 -24.76
C ARG A 104 -4.72 -22.31 -26.15
N GLY A 105 -5.06 -23.20 -27.09
CA GLY A 105 -4.53 -23.18 -28.45
C GLY A 105 -4.86 -21.91 -29.25
N ARG A 106 -6.08 -21.36 -29.09
CA ARG A 106 -6.53 -20.11 -29.75
C ARG A 106 -6.08 -18.83 -29.04
N ARG A 107 -5.46 -18.93 -27.85
CA ARG A 107 -5.10 -17.79 -26.99
C ARG A 107 -6.29 -16.89 -26.65
N CYS A 108 -7.44 -17.49 -26.40
CA CYS A 108 -8.64 -16.78 -25.97
C CYS A 108 -9.05 -17.17 -24.54
N SER A 109 -9.97 -16.42 -23.96
CA SER A 109 -10.48 -16.70 -22.61
C SER A 109 -11.61 -17.73 -22.65
N TYR A 110 -11.62 -18.67 -21.70
CA TYR A 110 -12.69 -19.66 -21.54
C TYR A 110 -13.88 -19.04 -20.80
N LYS A 111 -14.96 -18.72 -21.52
CA LYS A 111 -16.04 -17.85 -21.04
C LYS A 111 -17.44 -18.39 -21.32
N GLY A 112 -18.32 -18.21 -20.34
CA GLY A 112 -19.75 -18.49 -20.39
C GLY A 112 -20.56 -17.22 -20.58
N LYS A 113 -21.76 -17.31 -21.15
CA LYS A 113 -22.65 -16.14 -21.33
C LYS A 113 -23.42 -15.87 -20.03
N ILE A 114 -23.47 -14.61 -19.61
CA ILE A 114 -24.32 -14.18 -18.48
C ILE A 114 -25.55 -13.43 -19.01
N VAL A 115 -26.74 -13.89 -18.59
CA VAL A 115 -28.03 -13.35 -19.00
C VAL A 115 -28.85 -13.06 -17.75
N ALA A 116 -29.53 -11.92 -17.72
CA ALA A 116 -30.33 -11.48 -16.60
C ALA A 116 -31.74 -11.12 -17.03
N ASP A 117 -32.72 -11.54 -16.24
CA ASP A 117 -34.11 -11.15 -16.38
C ASP A 117 -34.35 -9.93 -15.48
N VAL A 118 -34.56 -8.78 -16.11
CA VAL A 118 -34.70 -7.49 -15.43
C VAL A 118 -36.16 -7.06 -15.45
N SER A 119 -36.77 -6.95 -14.27
CA SER A 119 -38.11 -6.37 -14.13
C SER A 119 -38.01 -4.86 -14.05
N TRP A 120 -39.03 -4.20 -14.59
CA TRP A 120 -39.14 -2.74 -14.52
C TRP A 120 -40.58 -2.30 -14.28
N SER A 121 -40.73 -1.20 -13.56
CA SER A 121 -42.02 -0.59 -13.27
C SER A 121 -41.97 0.93 -13.45
N ILE A 122 -43.12 1.51 -13.78
CA ILE A 122 -43.32 2.98 -13.80
C ILE A 122 -44.44 3.31 -12.82
N ASN A 123 -44.18 4.25 -11.90
CA ASN A 123 -45.12 4.73 -10.89
C ASN A 123 -45.73 3.57 -10.08
N GLY A 124 -44.92 2.54 -9.79
CA GLY A 124 -45.34 1.34 -9.06
C GLY A 124 -46.10 0.30 -9.90
N VAL A 125 -46.38 0.56 -11.17
CA VAL A 125 -47.05 -0.39 -12.07
C VAL A 125 -46.00 -1.22 -12.83
N PRO A 126 -45.92 -2.55 -12.62
CA PRO A 126 -45.00 -3.42 -13.36
C PRO A 126 -45.31 -3.40 -14.86
N LYS A 127 -44.28 -3.30 -15.70
CA LYS A 127 -44.42 -3.24 -17.17
C LYS A 127 -43.88 -4.48 -17.90
N GLY A 128 -43.37 -5.45 -17.15
CA GLY A 128 -42.89 -6.73 -17.65
C GLY A 128 -41.43 -7.02 -17.26
N ILE A 129 -40.91 -8.13 -17.80
CA ILE A 129 -39.54 -8.60 -17.59
C ILE A 129 -38.82 -8.60 -18.93
N ILE A 130 -37.59 -8.09 -18.97
CA ILE A 130 -36.75 -8.05 -20.16
C ILE A 130 -35.54 -8.95 -19.93
N LYS A 131 -35.36 -9.94 -20.81
CA LYS A 131 -34.20 -10.82 -20.83
C LYS A 131 -33.03 -10.11 -21.49
N GLN A 132 -32.01 -9.76 -20.71
CA GLN A 132 -30.88 -8.94 -21.13
C GLN A 132 -29.57 -9.73 -21.07
N PHE A 133 -28.80 -9.66 -22.16
CA PHE A 133 -27.42 -10.14 -22.19
C PHE A 133 -26.51 -9.13 -21.49
N LEU A 134 -25.75 -9.56 -20.48
CA LEU A 134 -24.87 -8.70 -19.68
C LEU A 134 -23.38 -8.81 -20.06
N GLY A 135 -23.03 -9.77 -20.92
CA GLY A 135 -21.66 -10.04 -21.35
C GLY A 135 -21.29 -11.51 -21.21
N GLN A 136 -19.98 -11.79 -21.18
CA GLN A 136 -19.44 -13.13 -20.95
C GLN A 136 -18.51 -13.11 -19.75
N VAL A 137 -18.62 -14.10 -18.86
CA VAL A 137 -17.78 -14.20 -17.68
C VAL A 137 -16.90 -15.46 -17.74
N PRO A 138 -15.65 -15.40 -17.25
CA PRO A 138 -14.77 -16.57 -17.22
C PRO A 138 -15.34 -17.71 -16.39
N ILE A 139 -15.18 -18.94 -16.87
CA ILE A 139 -15.63 -20.17 -16.20
C ILE A 139 -14.42 -20.94 -15.67
N MET A 140 -14.52 -21.44 -14.44
CA MET A 140 -13.47 -22.25 -13.82
C MET A 140 -13.41 -23.64 -14.47
N VAL A 141 -12.21 -24.14 -14.74
CA VAL A 141 -12.01 -25.47 -15.33
C VAL A 141 -12.39 -26.56 -14.30
N LYS A 142 -13.03 -27.64 -14.77
CA LYS A 142 -13.63 -28.75 -14.00
C LYS A 142 -14.80 -28.41 -13.07
N SER A 143 -15.25 -27.15 -13.03
CA SER A 143 -16.49 -26.77 -12.34
C SER A 143 -17.74 -27.31 -13.06
N LYS A 144 -18.90 -27.33 -12.40
CA LYS A 144 -20.21 -27.72 -12.97
C LYS A 144 -20.59 -26.99 -14.27
N LEU A 145 -20.09 -25.77 -14.49
CA LEU A 145 -20.33 -25.01 -15.72
C LEU A 145 -19.29 -25.28 -16.82
N CYS A 146 -18.22 -26.01 -16.50
CA CYS A 146 -17.19 -26.40 -17.45
C CYS A 146 -17.64 -27.63 -18.25
N ASN A 147 -17.27 -27.67 -19.53
CA ASN A 147 -17.57 -28.82 -20.38
C ASN A 147 -16.73 -30.08 -20.05
N LEU A 148 -15.78 -29.99 -19.11
CA LEU A 148 -14.98 -31.12 -18.59
C LEU A 148 -15.55 -31.75 -17.31
N HIS A 149 -16.67 -31.24 -16.80
CA HIS A 149 -17.29 -31.75 -15.58
C HIS A 149 -17.70 -33.22 -15.76
N ASP A 150 -17.43 -34.06 -14.74
CA ASP A 150 -17.70 -35.51 -14.71
C ASP A 150 -17.14 -36.36 -15.87
N MET A 151 -16.22 -35.83 -16.68
CA MET A 151 -15.55 -36.62 -17.72
C MET A 151 -14.60 -37.67 -17.11
N SER A 152 -14.65 -38.88 -17.66
CA SER A 152 -13.71 -39.96 -17.34
C SER A 152 -12.30 -39.64 -17.84
N PRO A 153 -11.23 -40.26 -17.29
CA PRO A 153 -9.86 -40.07 -17.78
C PRO A 153 -9.70 -40.32 -19.28
N LYS A 154 -10.49 -41.25 -19.84
CA LYS A 154 -10.50 -41.54 -21.28
C LYS A 154 -11.09 -40.38 -22.10
N GLU A 155 -12.24 -39.85 -21.68
CA GLU A 155 -12.89 -38.71 -22.35
C GLU A 155 -12.05 -37.44 -22.25
N LEU A 156 -11.36 -37.20 -21.13
CA LEU A 156 -10.43 -36.08 -20.98
C LEU A 156 -9.32 -36.13 -22.03
N VAL A 157 -8.68 -37.29 -22.20
CA VAL A 157 -7.63 -37.49 -23.20
C VAL A 157 -8.16 -37.36 -24.63
N GLU A 158 -9.38 -37.85 -24.91
CA GLU A 158 -10.05 -37.66 -26.21
C GLU A 158 -10.30 -36.17 -26.54
N HIS A 159 -10.52 -35.35 -25.51
CA HIS A 159 -10.68 -33.90 -25.61
C HIS A 159 -9.38 -33.11 -25.39
N HIS A 160 -8.22 -33.76 -25.45
CA HIS A 160 -6.90 -33.14 -25.35
C HIS A 160 -6.60 -32.47 -24.00
N GLU A 161 -7.08 -33.08 -22.91
CA GLU A 161 -6.78 -32.69 -21.53
C GLU A 161 -6.06 -33.82 -20.81
N GLU A 162 -5.36 -33.49 -19.72
CA GLU A 162 -4.65 -34.50 -18.93
C GLU A 162 -5.64 -35.49 -18.25
N ALA A 163 -5.27 -36.78 -18.21
CA ALA A 163 -6.09 -37.84 -17.59
C ALA A 163 -6.45 -37.56 -16.12
N GLU A 164 -5.56 -36.88 -15.40
CA GLU A 164 -5.73 -36.45 -14.01
C GLU A 164 -5.92 -34.92 -13.88
N GLU A 165 -6.48 -34.26 -14.92
CA GLU A 165 -6.80 -32.82 -14.86
C GLU A 165 -7.62 -32.50 -13.60
N MET A 166 -7.09 -31.57 -12.81
CA MET A 166 -7.55 -31.22 -11.47
C MET A 166 -8.46 -30.00 -11.46
N GLY A 167 -8.37 -29.12 -12.46
CA GLY A 167 -9.12 -27.87 -12.55
C GLY A 167 -8.85 -26.88 -11.40
N GLY A 168 -9.82 -26.00 -11.13
CA GLY A 168 -9.70 -24.99 -10.06
C GLY A 168 -9.07 -23.65 -10.50
N TYR A 169 -8.78 -23.49 -11.79
CA TYR A 169 -8.19 -22.29 -12.40
C TYR A 169 -9.07 -21.75 -13.54
N PHE A 170 -8.73 -20.57 -14.05
CA PHE A 170 -9.39 -19.91 -15.17
C PHE A 170 -8.44 -19.76 -16.35
N ILE A 171 -8.94 -19.80 -17.58
CA ILE A 171 -8.16 -19.51 -18.79
C ILE A 171 -8.51 -18.12 -19.28
N VAL A 172 -7.53 -17.22 -19.30
CA VAL A 172 -7.68 -15.83 -19.75
C VAL A 172 -6.62 -15.51 -20.79
N ASN A 173 -7.05 -15.20 -22.01
CA ASN A 173 -6.17 -14.98 -23.16
C ASN A 173 -5.17 -16.14 -23.39
N GLY A 174 -5.62 -17.39 -23.20
CA GLY A 174 -4.81 -18.60 -23.29
C GLY A 174 -3.90 -18.90 -22.09
N ILE A 175 -3.87 -18.04 -21.06
CA ILE A 175 -3.01 -18.23 -19.88
C ILE A 175 -3.86 -18.74 -18.71
N GLU A 176 -3.35 -19.77 -18.03
CA GLU A 176 -3.97 -20.30 -16.81
C GLU A 176 -3.72 -19.37 -15.62
N LYS A 177 -4.82 -18.96 -14.97
CA LYS A 177 -4.86 -18.00 -13.86
C LYS A 177 -5.59 -18.60 -12.67
N VAL A 178 -4.99 -18.52 -11.50
CA VAL A 178 -5.58 -18.96 -10.22
C VAL A 178 -5.86 -17.74 -9.36
N ILE A 179 -7.08 -17.67 -8.82
CA ILE A 179 -7.41 -16.73 -7.75
C ILE A 179 -6.80 -17.29 -6.45
N ARG A 180 -5.95 -16.52 -5.78
CA ARG A 180 -5.33 -16.94 -4.53
C ARG A 180 -6.34 -16.94 -3.39
N MET A 181 -6.26 -17.95 -2.53
CA MET A 181 -6.95 -17.94 -1.26
C MET A 181 -6.29 -16.92 -0.32
N LEU A 182 -7.12 -16.13 0.35
CA LEU A 182 -6.64 -15.05 1.23
C LEU A 182 -7.19 -15.21 2.64
N ILE A 183 -6.33 -15.00 3.63
CA ILE A 183 -6.78 -14.93 5.02
C ILE A 183 -7.57 -13.63 5.24
N MET A 184 -8.79 -13.78 5.76
CA MET A 184 -9.65 -12.69 6.20
C MET A 184 -9.92 -12.80 7.71
N PRO A 185 -10.34 -11.72 8.38
CA PRO A 185 -10.86 -11.82 9.74
C PRO A 185 -12.07 -12.75 9.78
N ARG A 186 -12.17 -13.55 10.84
CA ARG A 186 -13.28 -14.48 11.05
C ARG A 186 -14.62 -13.75 11.03
N ARG A 187 -15.57 -14.23 10.24
CA ARG A 187 -16.90 -13.66 10.15
C ARG A 187 -17.71 -13.85 11.42
N ASN A 188 -18.57 -12.87 11.68
CA ASN A 188 -19.64 -12.87 12.68
C ASN A 188 -19.19 -13.22 14.11
N TYR A 189 -17.91 -13.03 14.43
CA TYR A 189 -17.36 -13.19 15.77
C TYR A 189 -16.80 -11.84 16.29
N PRO A 190 -17.25 -11.35 17.46
CA PRO A 190 -16.75 -10.10 18.03
C PRO A 190 -15.38 -10.29 18.69
N ILE A 191 -14.33 -9.78 18.07
CA ILE A 191 -12.93 -9.89 18.49
C ILE A 191 -12.54 -8.73 19.41
N ALA A 192 -12.11 -9.01 20.64
CA ALA A 192 -11.56 -8.04 21.58
C ALA A 192 -10.10 -7.75 21.26
N MET A 193 -9.79 -6.50 20.91
CA MET A 193 -8.41 -6.13 20.57
C MET A 193 -8.03 -4.74 21.06
N SER A 194 -6.75 -4.57 21.35
CA SER A 194 -6.17 -3.29 21.76
C SER A 194 -5.31 -2.72 20.64
N ARG A 195 -5.61 -1.50 20.20
CA ARG A 195 -4.78 -0.81 19.20
C ARG A 195 -4.41 0.59 19.67
N PRO A 196 -3.11 0.89 19.89
CA PRO A 196 -2.68 2.23 20.31
C PRO A 196 -3.12 3.35 19.36
N LYS A 197 -3.16 3.07 18.04
CA LYS A 197 -3.64 4.00 17.01
C LYS A 197 -5.11 4.40 17.15
N TRP A 198 -5.92 3.69 17.95
CA TRP A 198 -7.31 4.09 18.16
C TRP A 198 -7.43 5.32 19.07
N LYS A 199 -6.44 5.58 19.93
CA LYS A 199 -6.38 6.82 20.73
C LYS A 199 -6.28 8.08 19.87
N SER A 200 -5.71 7.98 18.66
CA SER A 200 -5.55 9.13 17.76
C SER A 200 -6.81 9.44 16.93
N ARG A 201 -7.94 8.74 17.14
CA ARG A 201 -9.18 8.97 16.38
C ARG A 201 -9.98 10.18 16.85
N GLY A 202 -9.71 10.67 18.06
CA GLY A 202 -10.38 11.84 18.63
C GLY A 202 -10.10 11.95 20.13
N GLN A 203 -10.45 13.09 20.72
CA GLN A 203 -10.35 13.30 22.16
C GLN A 203 -11.26 12.30 22.90
N GLY A 204 -10.76 11.71 23.99
CA GLY A 204 -11.50 10.73 24.79
C GLY A 204 -11.54 9.29 24.24
N TYR A 205 -10.89 8.99 23.11
CA TYR A 205 -10.79 7.61 22.60
C TYR A 205 -9.75 6.79 23.37
N THR A 206 -10.13 5.58 23.78
CA THR A 206 -9.18 4.61 24.35
C THR A 206 -8.63 3.65 23.29
N GLN A 207 -7.67 2.82 23.70
CA GLN A 207 -7.11 1.76 22.85
C GLN A 207 -7.99 0.51 22.76
N TYR A 208 -9.00 0.38 23.62
CA TYR A 208 -9.82 -0.83 23.74
C TYR A 208 -11.00 -0.78 22.78
N GLY A 209 -11.23 -1.89 22.07
CA GLY A 209 -12.39 -2.02 21.20
C GLY A 209 -12.70 -3.46 20.84
N ILE A 210 -13.94 -3.67 20.40
CA ILE A 210 -14.42 -4.94 19.85
C ILE A 210 -14.61 -4.76 18.35
N SER A 211 -13.91 -5.56 17.55
CA SER A 211 -14.01 -5.56 16.09
C SER A 211 -14.81 -6.78 15.62
N ILE A 212 -15.75 -6.60 14.70
CA ILE A 212 -16.50 -7.71 14.11
C ILE A 212 -16.57 -7.54 12.59
N HIS A 213 -16.34 -8.66 11.89
CA HIS A 213 -16.48 -8.76 10.44
C HIS A 213 -17.86 -9.35 10.13
N CYS A 214 -18.84 -8.50 9.84
CA CYS A 214 -20.22 -8.93 9.56
C CYS A 214 -20.33 -9.35 8.10
N VAL A 215 -20.68 -10.62 7.84
CA VAL A 215 -20.75 -11.18 6.48
C VAL A 215 -22.15 -11.77 6.23
N LYS A 216 -22.82 -11.28 5.19
CA LYS A 216 -24.11 -11.81 4.72
C LYS A 216 -23.94 -13.16 4.00
N GLU A 217 -25.05 -13.86 3.75
CA GLU A 217 -25.06 -15.16 3.08
C GLU A 217 -24.50 -15.13 1.65
N GLU A 218 -24.55 -13.97 0.96
CA GLU A 218 -23.94 -13.74 -0.36
C GLU A 218 -22.50 -13.17 -0.29
N HIS A 219 -21.90 -13.19 0.91
CA HIS A 219 -20.53 -12.78 1.20
C HIS A 219 -20.25 -11.28 1.17
N THR A 220 -21.28 -10.43 1.08
CA THR A 220 -21.09 -8.99 1.33
C THR A 220 -20.65 -8.78 2.77
N ALA A 221 -19.56 -8.04 2.95
CA ALA A 221 -18.92 -7.89 4.24
C ALA A 221 -18.77 -6.42 4.66
N ILE A 222 -19.04 -6.15 5.94
CA ILE A 222 -18.80 -4.86 6.59
C ILE A 222 -18.03 -5.06 7.89
N ASN A 223 -17.00 -4.23 8.05
CA ASN A 223 -16.23 -4.16 9.27
C ASN A 223 -16.85 -3.15 10.22
N MET A 224 -17.15 -3.60 11.44
CA MET A 224 -17.77 -2.80 12.49
C MET A 224 -16.88 -2.84 13.74
N ASN A 225 -16.74 -1.72 14.45
CA ASN A 225 -15.97 -1.65 15.69
C ASN A 225 -16.74 -0.90 16.77
N LEU A 226 -16.78 -1.45 17.98
CA LEU A 226 -17.19 -0.72 19.19
C LEU A 226 -15.95 -0.23 19.92
N HIS A 227 -15.90 1.05 20.25
CA HIS A 227 -14.80 1.67 20.98
C HIS A 227 -15.25 2.14 22.35
N TYR A 228 -14.46 1.84 23.36
CA TYR A 228 -14.66 2.37 24.70
C TYR A 228 -14.03 3.77 24.79
N LEU A 229 -14.78 4.74 25.32
CA LEU A 229 -14.33 6.11 25.52
C LEU A 229 -14.00 6.38 26.99
N GLU A 230 -13.15 7.36 27.26
CA GLU A 230 -12.70 7.73 28.61
C GLU A 230 -13.84 8.20 29.51
N ASN A 231 -14.92 8.74 28.93
CA ASN A 231 -16.14 9.13 29.65
C ASN A 231 -17.08 7.95 29.97
N GLY A 232 -16.68 6.71 29.68
CA GLY A 232 -17.48 5.50 29.94
C GLY A 232 -18.51 5.16 28.86
N THR A 233 -18.62 5.97 27.80
CA THR A 233 -19.57 5.72 26.70
C THR A 233 -18.95 4.88 25.59
N VAL A 234 -19.79 4.38 24.67
CA VAL A 234 -19.37 3.52 23.56
C VAL A 234 -19.70 4.16 22.22
N MET A 235 -18.71 4.20 21.34
CA MET A 235 -18.87 4.64 19.95
C MET A 235 -18.89 3.44 19.00
N LEU A 236 -19.91 3.35 18.16
CA LEU A 236 -20.03 2.39 17.08
C LEU A 236 -19.45 3.00 15.79
N ASN A 237 -18.48 2.31 15.20
CA ASN A 237 -17.80 2.71 13.98
C ASN A 237 -18.03 1.68 12.87
N PHE A 238 -18.37 2.12 11.67
CA PHE A 238 -18.56 1.25 10.50
C PHE A 238 -18.02 1.91 9.24
N ILE A 239 -17.67 1.09 8.25
CA ILE A 239 -17.15 1.58 6.96
C ILE A 239 -18.25 1.46 5.90
N TYR A 240 -18.54 2.57 5.22
CA TYR A 240 -19.46 2.61 4.08
C TYR A 240 -18.79 3.33 2.92
N GLN A 241 -18.73 2.70 1.74
CA GLN A 241 -18.09 3.23 0.53
C GLN A 241 -16.66 3.78 0.75
N LYS A 242 -15.82 3.03 1.49
CA LYS A 242 -14.43 3.39 1.89
C LYS A 242 -14.29 4.57 2.85
N GLU A 243 -15.39 5.07 3.41
CA GLU A 243 -15.37 6.11 4.45
C GLU A 243 -15.77 5.53 5.81
N LEU A 244 -15.18 6.05 6.88
CA LEU A 244 -15.42 5.61 8.25
C LEU A 244 -16.44 6.55 8.90
N PHE A 245 -17.54 5.99 9.41
CA PHE A 245 -18.58 6.71 10.14
C PHE A 245 -18.56 6.35 11.62
N PHE A 246 -19.05 7.29 12.43
CA PHE A 246 -19.09 7.22 13.89
C PHE A 246 -20.53 7.47 14.36
N LEU A 247 -21.05 6.58 15.19
CA LEU A 247 -22.41 6.61 15.72
C LEU A 247 -22.38 6.27 17.21
N PRO A 248 -22.81 7.16 18.13
CA PRO A 248 -22.88 6.80 19.53
C PRO A 248 -23.84 5.63 19.74
N LEU A 249 -23.43 4.62 20.51
CA LEU A 249 -24.12 3.32 20.57
C LEU A 249 -25.58 3.45 21.05
N GLY A 250 -25.87 4.39 21.95
CA GLY A 250 -27.23 4.61 22.47
C GLY A 250 -28.27 4.90 21.37
N PHE A 251 -27.89 5.66 20.32
CA PHE A 251 -28.77 5.90 19.17
C PHE A 251 -29.02 4.63 18.37
N ALA A 252 -27.98 3.81 18.15
CA ALA A 252 -28.13 2.55 17.43
C ALA A 252 -29.07 1.58 18.18
N LEU A 253 -28.89 1.42 19.50
CA LEU A 253 -29.71 0.53 20.32
C LEU A 253 -31.19 0.95 20.33
N LYS A 254 -31.48 2.24 20.55
CA LYS A 254 -32.85 2.77 20.53
C LYS A 254 -33.50 2.76 19.13
N ALA A 255 -32.71 2.81 18.06
CA ALA A 255 -33.24 2.77 16.70
C ALA A 255 -33.74 1.35 16.33
N LEU A 256 -33.04 0.32 16.82
CA LEU A 256 -33.32 -1.09 16.49
C LEU A 256 -34.61 -1.60 17.14
N VAL A 257 -34.86 -1.29 18.41
CA VAL A 257 -35.99 -1.84 19.17
C VAL A 257 -36.81 -0.74 19.85
N ASP A 258 -38.11 -0.99 20.03
CA ASP A 258 -39.03 -0.06 20.71
C ASP A 258 -39.04 -0.26 22.24
N PHE A 259 -37.86 -0.57 22.80
CA PHE A 259 -37.69 -0.81 24.23
C PHE A 259 -37.54 0.51 24.99
N THR A 260 -38.04 0.53 26.21
CA THR A 260 -37.81 1.63 27.15
C THR A 260 -36.33 1.68 27.56
N ASP A 261 -35.86 2.86 27.98
CA ASP A 261 -34.49 3.05 28.48
C ASP A 261 -34.16 2.10 29.63
N PHE A 262 -35.15 1.79 30.47
CA PHE A 262 -35.02 0.82 31.56
C PHE A 262 -34.78 -0.60 31.04
N GLN A 263 -35.52 -1.04 30.01
CA GLN A 263 -35.30 -2.35 29.40
C GLN A 263 -33.93 -2.43 28.73
N ILE A 264 -33.53 -1.40 27.98
CA ILE A 264 -32.19 -1.34 27.36
C ILE A 264 -31.10 -1.38 28.43
N TYR A 265 -31.30 -0.64 29.53
CA TYR A 265 -30.41 -0.65 30.68
C TYR A 265 -30.27 -2.04 31.29
N GLN A 266 -31.38 -2.72 31.58
CA GLN A 266 -31.39 -4.07 32.13
C GLN A 266 -30.64 -5.06 31.24
N GLU A 267 -30.87 -5.02 29.93
CA GLU A 267 -30.20 -5.91 28.97
C GLU A 267 -28.67 -5.71 28.94
N LEU A 268 -28.21 -4.46 29.01
CA LEU A 268 -26.77 -4.15 28.99
C LEU A 268 -26.03 -4.56 30.27
N ILE A 269 -26.71 -4.61 31.42
CA ILE A 269 -26.09 -4.98 32.71
C ILE A 269 -26.30 -6.45 33.11
N LYS A 270 -26.97 -7.27 32.29
CA LYS A 270 -27.21 -8.71 32.58
C LYS A 270 -25.92 -9.44 32.98
N GLY A 271 -25.97 -10.14 34.12
CA GLY A 271 -24.86 -10.87 34.74
C GLY A 271 -23.84 -9.99 35.49
N ARG A 272 -24.07 -8.67 35.54
CA ARG A 272 -23.25 -7.66 36.23
C ARG A 272 -24.14 -6.64 36.96
N GLU A 273 -25.29 -7.08 37.45
CA GLU A 273 -26.34 -6.25 38.05
C GLU A 273 -25.89 -5.55 39.33
N ASP A 274 -24.85 -6.04 40.02
CA ASP A 274 -24.32 -5.41 41.23
C ASP A 274 -23.12 -4.47 40.96
N ASN A 275 -22.63 -4.41 39.73
CA ASN A 275 -21.39 -3.70 39.40
C ASN A 275 -21.64 -2.21 39.06
N SER A 276 -21.22 -1.32 39.95
CA SER A 276 -21.41 0.14 39.81
C SER A 276 -20.80 0.72 38.53
N PHE A 277 -19.69 0.16 38.05
CA PHE A 277 -19.03 0.60 36.80
C PHE A 277 -19.94 0.41 35.58
N TYR A 278 -20.55 -0.77 35.46
CA TYR A 278 -21.45 -1.09 34.34
C TYR A 278 -22.68 -0.20 34.38
N LYS A 279 -23.28 -0.03 35.57
CA LYS A 279 -24.42 0.86 35.79
C LYS A 279 -24.12 2.29 35.33
N SER A 280 -22.99 2.87 35.76
CA SER A 280 -22.60 4.24 35.41
C SER A 280 -22.39 4.41 33.91
N CYS A 281 -21.67 3.49 33.25
CA CYS A 281 -21.40 3.58 31.81
C CYS A 281 -22.68 3.52 30.98
N VAL A 282 -23.60 2.62 31.34
CA VAL A 282 -24.88 2.46 30.63
C VAL A 282 -25.80 3.67 30.86
N SER A 283 -25.88 4.17 32.09
CA SER A 283 -26.66 5.38 32.41
C SER A 283 -26.18 6.59 31.60
N GLU A 284 -24.86 6.79 31.49
CA GLU A 284 -24.29 7.90 30.72
C GLU A 284 -24.60 7.78 29.21
N MET A 285 -24.50 6.58 28.64
CA MET A 285 -24.86 6.36 27.22
C MET A 285 -26.32 6.68 26.92
N LEU A 286 -27.25 6.32 27.81
CA LEU A 286 -28.67 6.61 27.63
C LEU A 286 -28.98 8.10 27.82
N ARG A 287 -28.27 8.76 28.76
CA ARG A 287 -28.39 10.20 29.00
C ARG A 287 -28.08 11.03 27.77
N ILE A 288 -27.01 10.72 27.03
CA ILE A 288 -26.62 11.42 25.80
C ILE A 288 -27.76 11.45 24.78
N VAL A 289 -28.49 10.34 24.63
CA VAL A 289 -29.60 10.27 23.66
C VAL A 289 -30.78 11.15 24.10
N MET A 290 -31.00 11.27 25.41
CA MET A 290 -32.03 12.15 25.98
C MET A 290 -31.67 13.63 25.88
N GLU A 291 -30.40 13.99 26.05
CA GLU A 291 -29.90 15.37 25.92
C GLU A 291 -30.04 15.91 24.49
N GLU A 292 -29.89 15.04 23.48
CA GLU A 292 -30.13 15.35 22.06
C GLU A 292 -31.64 15.36 21.69
N GLY A 293 -32.53 15.30 22.68
CA GLY A 293 -33.99 15.43 22.46
C GLY A 293 -34.62 14.25 21.74
N CYS A 294 -34.03 13.05 21.83
CA CYS A 294 -34.49 11.85 21.14
C CYS A 294 -35.03 10.77 22.10
N PRO A 295 -36.19 10.99 22.76
CA PRO A 295 -36.69 10.06 23.79
C PRO A 295 -37.30 8.77 23.21
N SER A 296 -37.84 8.79 22.00
CA SER A 296 -38.55 7.67 21.37
C SER A 296 -37.83 7.14 20.12
N ARG A 297 -38.12 5.88 19.75
CA ARG A 297 -37.57 5.24 18.55
C ARG A 297 -37.79 6.04 17.27
N SER A 298 -39.01 6.56 17.03
CA SER A 298 -39.31 7.36 15.84
C SER A 298 -38.49 8.66 15.77
N LYS A 299 -38.28 9.35 16.91
CA LYS A 299 -37.41 10.54 16.97
C LYS A 299 -35.96 10.20 16.62
N VAL A 300 -35.44 9.09 17.15
CA VAL A 300 -34.09 8.59 16.84
C VAL A 300 -33.96 8.23 15.35
N LEU A 301 -34.93 7.51 14.77
CA LEU A 301 -34.92 7.15 13.35
C LEU A 301 -34.95 8.40 12.46
N ASN A 302 -35.79 9.39 12.78
CA ASN A 302 -35.82 10.64 12.04
C ASN A 302 -34.47 11.39 12.12
N TYR A 303 -33.89 11.47 13.32
CA TYR A 303 -32.58 12.12 13.55
C TYR A 303 -31.44 11.46 12.76
N LEU A 304 -31.39 10.12 12.74
CA LEU A 304 -30.40 9.39 11.94
C LEU A 304 -30.64 9.58 10.44
N GLY A 305 -31.90 9.48 10.01
CA GLY A 305 -32.29 9.65 8.62
C GLY A 305 -31.88 10.99 8.03
N GLU A 306 -32.16 12.08 8.75
CA GLU A 306 -31.82 13.44 8.34
C GLU A 306 -30.32 13.61 8.08
N ARG A 307 -29.48 13.07 8.98
CA ARG A 307 -28.01 13.23 8.89
C ARG A 307 -27.36 12.33 7.85
N PHE A 308 -27.84 11.10 7.66
CA PHE A 308 -27.19 10.13 6.78
C PHE A 308 -27.74 10.13 5.34
N ARG A 309 -28.90 10.76 5.08
CA ARG A 309 -29.56 10.78 3.75
C ARG A 309 -28.64 11.21 2.62
N VAL A 310 -27.91 12.31 2.79
CA VAL A 310 -27.04 12.90 1.75
C VAL A 310 -25.98 11.90 1.29
N LYS A 311 -25.46 11.08 2.21
CA LYS A 311 -24.41 10.11 1.91
C LYS A 311 -24.94 8.83 1.28
N MET A 312 -26.14 8.39 1.68
CA MET A 312 -26.72 7.13 1.22
C MET A 312 -27.22 7.18 -0.23
N ASN A 313 -27.33 8.38 -0.83
CA ASN A 313 -27.75 8.58 -2.23
C ASN A 313 -29.09 7.89 -2.54
N LEU A 314 -30.01 7.95 -1.57
CA LEU A 314 -31.37 7.41 -1.66
C LEU A 314 -32.30 8.41 -2.36
N PRO A 315 -33.44 7.96 -2.91
CA PRO A 315 -34.37 8.83 -3.60
C PRO A 315 -34.94 9.95 -2.71
N ASP A 316 -35.24 11.11 -3.30
CA ASP A 316 -35.72 12.30 -2.57
C ASP A 316 -37.09 12.11 -1.89
N TRP A 317 -37.89 11.12 -2.34
CA TRP A 317 -39.20 10.83 -1.74
C TRP A 317 -39.15 9.86 -0.55
N TYR A 318 -37.97 9.31 -0.21
CA TYR A 318 -37.86 8.45 0.98
C TYR A 318 -38.08 9.30 2.24
N THR A 319 -38.75 8.78 3.25
CA THR A 319 -38.81 9.46 4.55
C THR A 319 -37.47 9.35 5.27
N ASN A 320 -37.20 10.22 6.24
CA ASN A 320 -36.00 10.10 7.05
C ASN A 320 -35.96 8.76 7.80
N GLU A 321 -37.10 8.26 8.27
CA GLU A 321 -37.18 6.93 8.89
C GLU A 321 -36.77 5.81 7.90
N GLN A 322 -37.22 5.86 6.64
CA GLN A 322 -36.79 4.91 5.62
C GLN A 322 -35.27 4.98 5.36
N CYS A 323 -34.69 6.19 5.34
CA CYS A 323 -33.24 6.36 5.24
C CYS A 323 -32.48 5.76 6.43
N ALA A 324 -33.03 5.87 7.65
CA ALA A 324 -32.44 5.28 8.84
C ALA A 324 -32.54 3.74 8.82
N HIS A 325 -33.66 3.17 8.38
CA HIS A 325 -33.77 1.72 8.19
C HIS A 325 -32.75 1.20 7.19
N PHE A 326 -32.59 1.88 6.04
CA PHE A 326 -31.56 1.52 5.06
C PHE A 326 -30.15 1.54 5.67
N LEU A 327 -29.81 2.56 6.48
CA LEU A 327 -28.55 2.62 7.20
C LEU A 327 -28.37 1.40 8.13
N LEU A 328 -29.39 1.05 8.92
CA LEU A 328 -29.32 -0.06 9.86
C LEU A 328 -29.20 -1.42 9.15
N ASP A 329 -29.85 -1.60 8.01
CA ASP A 329 -29.84 -2.86 7.25
C ASP A 329 -28.57 -3.06 6.43
N GLU A 330 -27.98 -1.96 5.94
CA GLU A 330 -26.78 -2.01 5.10
C GLU A 330 -25.49 -1.72 5.86
N CYS A 331 -25.51 -1.25 7.11
CA CYS A 331 -24.27 -0.91 7.85
C CYS A 331 -24.12 -1.56 9.23
N VAL A 332 -25.21 -1.93 9.92
CA VAL A 332 -25.16 -2.37 11.32
C VAL A 332 -25.50 -3.85 11.44
N CYS A 333 -24.58 -4.66 11.96
CA CYS A 333 -24.78 -6.11 12.19
C CYS A 333 -25.45 -6.84 11.01
N ILE A 334 -25.01 -6.53 9.79
CA ILE A 334 -25.72 -6.87 8.54
C ILE A 334 -25.99 -8.36 8.29
N HIS A 335 -25.31 -9.25 9.03
CA HIS A 335 -25.45 -10.69 8.92
C HIS A 335 -26.72 -11.22 9.62
N LEU A 336 -27.34 -10.41 10.49
CA LEU A 336 -28.54 -10.75 11.24
C LEU A 336 -29.80 -10.25 10.53
N LYS A 337 -30.88 -11.02 10.64
CA LYS A 337 -32.12 -10.79 9.85
C LYS A 337 -33.09 -9.88 10.58
N SER A 338 -33.11 -9.90 11.91
CA SER A 338 -34.02 -9.09 12.73
C SER A 338 -33.27 -8.00 13.49
N ASP A 339 -33.88 -6.81 13.59
CA ASP A 339 -33.35 -5.73 14.44
C ASP A 339 -33.22 -6.15 15.92
N LYS A 340 -34.05 -7.08 16.39
CA LYS A 340 -33.96 -7.64 17.74
C LYS A 340 -32.69 -8.47 17.93
N GLU A 341 -32.31 -9.27 16.94
CA GLU A 341 -31.05 -10.02 16.96
C GLU A 341 -29.86 -9.07 16.94
N LYS A 342 -29.91 -8.02 16.09
CA LYS A 342 -28.87 -6.96 16.03
C LYS A 342 -28.70 -6.30 17.39
N PHE A 343 -29.80 -6.00 18.08
CA PHE A 343 -29.81 -5.43 19.42
C PHE A 343 -29.10 -6.33 20.44
N TYR A 344 -29.47 -7.62 20.54
CA TYR A 344 -28.84 -8.53 21.50
C TYR A 344 -27.35 -8.78 21.22
N LEU A 345 -26.95 -8.83 19.95
CA LEU A 345 -25.53 -8.91 19.60
C LEU A 345 -24.77 -7.65 20.06
N LEU A 346 -25.30 -6.45 19.80
CA LEU A 346 -24.68 -5.21 20.28
C LEU A 346 -24.60 -5.16 21.81
N CYS A 347 -25.61 -5.67 22.53
CA CYS A 347 -25.55 -5.81 23.98
C CYS A 347 -24.44 -6.78 24.41
N LEU A 348 -24.31 -7.94 23.77
CA LEU A 348 -23.23 -8.90 24.03
C LEU A 348 -21.86 -8.28 23.78
N MET A 349 -21.67 -7.60 22.65
CA MET A 349 -20.43 -6.91 22.30
C MET A 349 -20.08 -5.83 23.32
N THR A 350 -21.08 -5.10 23.83
CA THR A 350 -20.87 -4.06 24.85
C THR A 350 -20.46 -4.65 26.18
N ARG A 351 -21.10 -5.74 26.63
CA ARG A 351 -20.69 -6.48 27.83
C ARG A 351 -19.27 -7.03 27.70
N LYS A 352 -18.92 -7.59 26.53
CA LYS A 352 -17.54 -8.03 26.22
C LYS A 352 -16.56 -6.86 26.25
N LEU A 353 -16.92 -5.70 25.68
CA LEU A 353 -16.10 -4.50 25.67
C LEU A 353 -15.80 -3.96 27.08
N PHE A 354 -16.82 -3.87 27.94
CA PHE A 354 -16.64 -3.40 29.32
C PHE A 354 -15.77 -4.36 30.14
N THR A 355 -15.99 -5.67 29.97
CA THR A 355 -15.17 -6.71 30.61
C THR A 355 -13.71 -6.62 30.16
N PHE A 356 -13.48 -6.35 28.86
CA PHE A 356 -12.15 -6.14 28.29
C PHE A 356 -11.49 -4.83 28.75
N ALA A 357 -12.24 -3.72 28.78
CA ALA A 357 -11.73 -2.43 29.26
C ALA A 357 -11.35 -2.47 30.75
N LYS A 358 -12.04 -3.30 31.55
CA LYS A 358 -11.68 -3.62 32.94
C LYS A 358 -10.54 -4.62 33.09
N GLN A 359 -10.02 -5.17 31.99
CA GLN A 359 -8.97 -6.20 31.98
C GLN A 359 -9.38 -7.52 32.65
N GLU A 360 -10.69 -7.79 32.72
CA GLU A 360 -11.25 -9.07 33.15
C GLU A 360 -11.34 -10.09 31.99
N CYS A 361 -11.16 -9.63 30.75
CA CYS A 361 -11.08 -10.44 29.53
C CYS A 361 -9.71 -10.25 28.88
N MET A 362 -9.12 -11.32 28.33
CA MET A 362 -7.85 -11.22 27.61
C MET A 362 -8.03 -10.61 26.22
N GLU A 363 -6.94 -10.07 25.68
CA GLU A 363 -6.88 -9.63 24.28
C GLU A 363 -6.84 -10.84 23.34
N GLU A 364 -7.64 -10.81 22.28
CA GLU A 364 -7.66 -11.81 21.22
C GLU A 364 -6.70 -11.43 20.10
N ASN A 365 -5.80 -12.34 19.74
CA ASN A 365 -4.82 -12.10 18.69
C ASN A 365 -5.47 -12.20 17.29
N PRO A 366 -5.61 -11.10 16.53
CA PRO A 366 -6.16 -11.14 15.17
C PRO A 366 -5.26 -11.90 14.17
N ASP A 367 -4.02 -12.17 14.54
CA ASP A 367 -3.05 -12.95 13.76
C ASP A 367 -3.11 -14.45 14.07
N SER A 368 -3.87 -14.87 15.10
CA SER A 368 -4.18 -16.28 15.32
C SER A 368 -5.22 -16.78 14.31
N ILE A 369 -5.04 -18.01 13.83
CA ILE A 369 -5.98 -18.62 12.88
C ILE A 369 -7.37 -18.89 13.49
N MET A 370 -7.49 -18.84 14.82
CA MET A 370 -8.79 -18.90 15.50
C MET A 370 -9.68 -17.70 15.13
N CYS A 371 -9.07 -16.54 14.92
CA CYS A 371 -9.73 -15.27 14.59
C CYS A 371 -9.75 -15.00 13.08
N GLN A 372 -9.50 -16.02 12.27
CA GLN A 372 -9.35 -15.91 10.83
C GLN A 372 -10.23 -16.91 10.08
N GLU A 373 -10.45 -16.61 8.81
CA GLU A 373 -11.07 -17.50 7.82
C GLU A 373 -10.34 -17.36 6.47
N VAL A 374 -10.70 -18.20 5.51
CA VAL A 374 -10.06 -18.23 4.19
C VAL A 374 -11.06 -17.80 3.13
N MET A 375 -10.87 -16.62 2.55
CA MET A 375 -11.63 -16.19 1.37
C MET A 375 -11.25 -17.06 0.17
N THR A 376 -12.24 -17.75 -0.39
CA THR A 376 -12.09 -18.64 -1.53
C THR A 376 -12.33 -17.93 -2.87
N PRO A 377 -11.87 -18.51 -4.00
CA PRO A 377 -12.12 -17.98 -5.34
C PRO A 377 -13.58 -17.69 -5.65
N GLY A 378 -14.48 -18.62 -5.31
CA GLY A 378 -15.91 -18.47 -5.55
C GLY A 378 -16.52 -17.29 -4.81
N GLN A 379 -16.09 -17.03 -3.58
CA GLN A 379 -16.55 -15.86 -2.82
C GLN A 379 -16.11 -14.55 -3.43
N LEU A 380 -14.82 -14.43 -3.81
CA LEU A 380 -14.34 -13.23 -4.50
C LEU A 380 -15.13 -13.00 -5.79
N TYR A 381 -15.37 -14.07 -6.54
CA TYR A 381 -16.15 -14.02 -7.77
C TYR A 381 -17.58 -13.52 -7.51
N LEU A 382 -18.24 -14.04 -6.48
CA LEU A 382 -19.61 -13.69 -6.11
C LEU A 382 -19.73 -12.24 -5.62
N MET A 383 -18.85 -11.81 -4.71
CA MET A 383 -18.79 -10.43 -4.21
C MET A 383 -18.56 -9.43 -5.36
N PHE A 384 -17.63 -9.76 -6.26
CA PHE A 384 -17.35 -8.92 -7.41
C PHE A 384 -18.53 -8.88 -8.39
N LEU A 385 -19.18 -10.02 -8.63
CA LEU A 385 -20.37 -10.12 -9.47
C LEU A 385 -21.51 -9.24 -8.94
N LYS A 386 -21.81 -9.30 -7.64
CA LYS A 386 -22.82 -8.43 -7.00
C LYS A 386 -22.53 -6.96 -7.27
N GLU A 387 -21.30 -6.50 -7.04
CA GLU A 387 -20.92 -5.11 -7.28
C GLU A 387 -21.06 -4.72 -8.75
N ARG A 388 -20.73 -5.63 -9.69
CA ARG A 388 -20.90 -5.38 -11.12
C ARG A 388 -22.36 -5.32 -11.55
N LEU A 389 -23.23 -6.14 -10.98
CA LEU A 389 -24.68 -6.08 -11.23
C LEU A 389 -25.28 -4.76 -10.73
N SER A 390 -24.93 -4.32 -9.52
CA SER A 390 -25.35 -3.00 -9.01
C SER A 390 -24.80 -1.86 -9.87
N ALA A 391 -23.55 -1.94 -10.32
CA ALA A 391 -22.94 -0.95 -11.21
C ALA A 391 -23.63 -0.90 -12.58
N TRP A 392 -24.08 -2.05 -13.10
CA TRP A 392 -24.84 -2.12 -14.35
C TRP A 392 -26.16 -1.36 -14.24
N LEU A 393 -26.93 -1.54 -13.16
CA LEU A 393 -28.17 -0.77 -12.92
C LEU A 393 -27.90 0.73 -12.91
N VAL A 394 -26.84 1.17 -12.24
CA VAL A 394 -26.43 2.59 -12.21
C VAL A 394 -26.03 3.09 -13.60
N SER A 395 -25.32 2.27 -14.40
CA SER A 395 -24.98 2.61 -15.79
C SER A 395 -26.22 2.76 -16.67
N VAL A 396 -27.23 1.92 -16.44
CA VAL A 396 -28.52 2.00 -17.13
C VAL A 396 -29.24 3.29 -16.75
N LYS A 397 -29.32 3.65 -15.46
CA LYS A 397 -29.85 4.95 -15.01
C LYS A 397 -29.16 6.13 -15.70
N LEU A 398 -27.83 6.15 -15.74
CA LEU A 398 -27.08 7.21 -16.44
C LEU A 398 -27.42 7.28 -17.95
N SER A 399 -27.75 6.14 -18.55
CA SER A 399 -28.20 6.07 -19.94
C SER A 399 -29.63 6.58 -20.11
N PHE A 400 -30.52 6.34 -19.13
CA PHE A 400 -31.82 6.98 -19.05
C PHE A 400 -31.70 8.50 -18.96
N ASP A 401 -30.86 9.03 -18.07
CA ASP A 401 -30.67 10.48 -17.87
C ASP A 401 -30.17 11.18 -19.15
N LYS A 402 -29.25 10.55 -19.88
CA LYS A 402 -28.74 11.09 -21.15
C LYS A 402 -29.78 11.10 -22.26
N ARG A 403 -30.68 10.10 -22.30
CA ARG A 403 -31.65 9.90 -23.38
C ARG A 403 -32.99 10.55 -23.09
N SER A 404 -33.33 10.76 -21.82
CA SER A 404 -34.53 11.48 -21.38
C SER A 404 -34.52 12.93 -21.84
N VAL A 405 -33.37 13.53 -22.15
CA VAL A 405 -33.30 14.86 -22.79
C VAL A 405 -33.75 14.82 -24.26
N LYS A 406 -33.62 13.66 -24.94
CA LYS A 406 -33.85 13.51 -26.39
C LYS A 406 -35.15 12.80 -26.79
N MET A 407 -35.75 12.00 -25.91
CA MET A 407 -36.97 11.23 -26.25
C MET A 407 -38.22 12.11 -26.25
N LYS A 408 -39.04 12.14 -27.30
CA LYS A 408 -40.35 12.83 -27.28
C LYS A 408 -41.51 11.92 -26.88
N GLU A 409 -41.30 10.60 -26.92
CA GLU A 409 -42.31 9.57 -26.67
C GLU A 409 -42.25 9.01 -25.23
N PRO A 410 -43.35 8.42 -24.71
CA PRO A 410 -43.36 7.70 -23.44
C PRO A 410 -42.45 6.46 -23.45
N CYS A 411 -42.07 5.98 -22.25
CA CYS A 411 -41.20 4.81 -22.11
C CYS A 411 -41.91 3.52 -22.55
N THR A 412 -41.63 3.06 -23.77
CA THR A 412 -42.08 1.76 -24.30
C THR A 412 -41.02 0.67 -24.05
N SER A 413 -41.44 -0.60 -24.06
CA SER A 413 -40.54 -1.76 -23.86
C SER A 413 -39.39 -1.81 -24.88
N GLU A 414 -39.63 -1.40 -26.13
CA GLU A 414 -38.59 -1.32 -27.17
C GLU A 414 -37.54 -0.25 -26.88
N ASN A 415 -37.97 0.91 -26.40
CA ASN A 415 -37.09 2.01 -26.04
C ASN A 415 -36.20 1.65 -24.85
N ILE A 416 -36.73 0.88 -23.89
CA ILE A 416 -35.98 0.40 -22.73
C ILE A 416 -34.98 -0.69 -23.11
N MET A 417 -35.35 -1.64 -23.97
CA MET A 417 -34.39 -2.60 -24.53
C MET A 417 -33.22 -1.89 -25.20
N LYS A 418 -33.47 -0.82 -25.97
CA LYS A 418 -32.40 0.00 -26.57
C LYS A 418 -31.53 0.70 -25.52
N ILE A 419 -32.04 1.02 -24.33
CA ILE A 419 -31.26 1.63 -23.24
C ILE A 419 -30.45 0.56 -22.48
N PHE A 420 -31.03 -0.62 -22.22
CA PHE A 420 -30.34 -1.73 -21.56
C PHE A 420 -29.14 -2.21 -22.39
N ASN A 421 -29.26 -2.22 -23.72
CA ASN A 421 -28.15 -2.51 -24.63
C ASN A 421 -27.00 -1.48 -24.60
N MET A 422 -27.22 -0.29 -24.02
CA MET A 422 -26.16 0.70 -23.78
C MET A 422 -25.49 0.55 -22.42
N GLY A 423 -25.97 -0.38 -21.58
CA GLY A 423 -25.36 -0.70 -20.29
C GLY A 423 -23.92 -1.21 -20.44
N THR A 424 -23.12 -1.05 -19.38
CA THR A 424 -21.73 -1.50 -19.36
C THR A 424 -21.61 -3.02 -19.44
N ASP A 425 -20.78 -3.54 -20.34
CA ASP A 425 -20.50 -4.98 -20.47
C ASP A 425 -19.64 -5.53 -19.30
N LEU A 426 -20.03 -6.67 -18.75
CA LEU A 426 -19.36 -7.30 -17.58
C LEU A 426 -18.07 -8.06 -17.93
N THR A 427 -17.81 -8.36 -19.20
CA THR A 427 -16.68 -9.20 -19.65
C THR A 427 -15.33 -8.61 -19.29
N LYS A 428 -15.11 -7.33 -19.66
CA LYS A 428 -13.82 -6.67 -19.48
C LYS A 428 -13.41 -6.54 -18.01
N PRO A 429 -14.30 -6.15 -17.07
CA PRO A 429 -13.97 -6.15 -15.65
C PRO A 429 -13.47 -7.49 -15.10
N PHE A 430 -14.11 -8.60 -15.48
CA PHE A 430 -13.68 -9.94 -15.04
C PHE A 430 -12.36 -10.37 -15.68
N GLU A 431 -12.18 -10.14 -16.99
CA GLU A 431 -10.91 -10.41 -17.66
C GLU A 431 -9.78 -9.56 -17.07
N TYR A 432 -10.04 -8.29 -16.75
CA TYR A 432 -9.06 -7.42 -16.11
C TYR A 432 -8.65 -7.94 -14.73
N LEU A 433 -9.61 -8.31 -13.88
CA LEU A 433 -9.35 -8.85 -12.55
C LEU A 433 -8.47 -10.09 -12.62
N LEU A 434 -8.84 -11.06 -13.46
CA LEU A 434 -8.10 -12.33 -13.58
C LEU A 434 -6.75 -12.18 -14.30
N ALA A 435 -6.65 -11.32 -15.31
CA ALA A 435 -5.41 -11.12 -16.05
C ALA A 435 -4.35 -10.39 -15.21
N THR A 436 -4.76 -9.34 -14.49
CA THR A 436 -3.84 -8.44 -13.77
C THR A 436 -3.73 -8.73 -12.28
N GLY A 437 -4.71 -9.43 -11.69
CA GLY A 437 -4.81 -9.60 -10.24
C GLY A 437 -5.22 -8.33 -9.48
N ASN A 438 -5.64 -7.27 -10.17
CA ASN A 438 -6.04 -6.00 -9.59
C ASN A 438 -7.56 -5.83 -9.55
N LEU A 439 -8.08 -5.43 -8.39
CA LEU A 439 -9.50 -5.21 -8.13
C LEU A 439 -9.89 -3.74 -8.33
N SER A 440 -10.74 -3.48 -9.31
CA SER A 440 -11.39 -2.19 -9.53
C SER A 440 -12.76 -2.13 -8.85
N SER A 441 -12.76 -1.94 -7.52
CA SER A 441 -13.96 -1.88 -6.68
C SER A 441 -14.14 -0.51 -5.99
N LYS A 442 -15.39 -0.02 -5.95
CA LYS A 442 -15.76 1.20 -5.20
C LYS A 442 -15.83 0.96 -3.70
N THR A 443 -16.31 -0.21 -3.26
CA THR A 443 -16.46 -0.57 -1.85
C THR A 443 -15.17 -1.17 -1.26
N GLY A 444 -14.30 -1.71 -2.11
CA GLY A 444 -13.14 -2.50 -1.69
C GLY A 444 -13.48 -3.94 -1.30
N LEU A 445 -14.73 -4.38 -1.46
CA LEU A 445 -15.24 -5.73 -1.12
C LEU A 445 -14.89 -6.19 0.30
N GLY A 446 -14.75 -5.27 1.26
CA GLY A 446 -14.37 -5.58 2.64
C GLY A 446 -12.91 -6.03 2.83
N MET A 447 -12.09 -6.01 1.78
CA MET A 447 -10.68 -6.41 1.82
C MET A 447 -9.73 -5.25 2.13
N LEU A 448 -8.59 -5.58 2.75
CA LEU A 448 -7.50 -4.63 3.03
C LEU A 448 -6.59 -4.35 1.82
N GLN A 449 -6.72 -5.14 0.75
CA GLN A 449 -5.90 -5.03 -0.45
C GLN A 449 -6.75 -5.10 -1.71
N ASN A 450 -6.21 -4.54 -2.81
CA ASN A 450 -6.84 -4.51 -4.12
C ASN A 450 -5.91 -5.00 -5.24
N THR A 451 -4.75 -5.59 -4.92
CA THR A 451 -3.78 -6.10 -5.89
C THR A 451 -3.28 -7.48 -5.46
N GLY A 452 -2.72 -8.25 -6.41
CA GLY A 452 -2.14 -9.56 -6.14
C GLY A 452 -3.16 -10.67 -5.83
N LEU A 453 -4.43 -10.49 -6.24
CA LEU A 453 -5.51 -11.45 -6.00
C LEU A 453 -5.46 -12.67 -6.92
N CYS A 454 -4.92 -12.50 -8.14
CA CYS A 454 -4.80 -13.57 -9.14
C CYS A 454 -3.34 -13.72 -9.56
N VAL A 455 -2.90 -14.96 -9.80
CA VAL A 455 -1.57 -15.28 -10.30
C VAL A 455 -1.62 -16.29 -11.43
N VAL A 456 -0.53 -16.38 -12.18
CA VAL A 456 -0.35 -17.44 -13.17
C VAL A 456 -0.18 -18.76 -12.43
N ALA A 457 -0.85 -19.80 -12.91
CA ALA A 457 -0.62 -21.17 -12.46
C ALA A 457 0.59 -21.71 -13.22
N ASP A 458 1.77 -21.65 -12.62
CA ASP A 458 3.02 -22.01 -13.30
C ASP A 458 3.10 -23.55 -13.47
N LYS A 459 2.98 -24.04 -14.71
CA LYS A 459 3.18 -25.48 -15.06
C LYS A 459 4.66 -25.83 -15.25
N LEU A 460 5.55 -25.41 -14.34
CA LEU A 460 6.98 -25.79 -14.40
C LEU A 460 7.17 -27.28 -14.08
N ASN A 461 6.46 -27.76 -13.06
CA ASN A 461 6.32 -29.16 -12.71
C ASN A 461 5.01 -29.32 -11.92
N PHE A 462 4.58 -30.57 -11.71
CA PHE A 462 3.31 -30.85 -11.02
C PHE A 462 3.28 -30.34 -9.57
N ILE A 463 4.41 -30.38 -8.85
CA ILE A 463 4.51 -29.93 -7.46
C ILE A 463 4.28 -28.41 -7.36
N ARG A 464 4.92 -27.64 -8.25
CA ARG A 464 4.73 -26.19 -8.37
C ARG A 464 3.27 -25.87 -8.72
N TYR A 465 2.72 -26.54 -9.71
CA TYR A 465 1.34 -26.34 -10.13
C TYR A 465 0.36 -26.57 -8.97
N LEU A 466 0.52 -27.71 -8.28
CA LEU A 466 -0.28 -28.08 -7.11
C LEU A 466 -0.17 -27.06 -5.97
N SER A 467 1.04 -26.53 -5.70
CA SER A 467 1.26 -25.59 -4.60
C SER A 467 0.37 -24.36 -4.67
N HIS A 468 0.02 -23.89 -5.89
CA HIS A 468 -0.85 -22.74 -6.07
C HIS A 468 -2.24 -22.94 -5.47
N PHE A 469 -2.79 -24.15 -5.54
CA PHE A 469 -4.14 -24.47 -5.06
C PHE A 469 -4.21 -24.76 -3.55
N ARG A 470 -3.06 -25.02 -2.91
CA ARG A 470 -2.97 -25.22 -1.45
C ARG A 470 -2.40 -23.99 -0.72
N CYS A 471 -1.93 -23.00 -1.47
CA CYS A 471 -1.39 -21.75 -0.94
C CYS A 471 -2.50 -20.86 -0.37
N VAL A 472 -2.29 -20.39 0.86
CA VAL A 472 -3.12 -19.40 1.54
C VAL A 472 -2.24 -18.21 1.95
N HIS A 473 -2.63 -17.01 1.52
CA HIS A 473 -1.80 -15.82 1.67
C HIS A 473 -2.43 -14.81 2.64
N ARG A 474 -1.62 -14.25 3.56
CA ARG A 474 -2.10 -13.30 4.59
C ARG A 474 -2.54 -11.94 4.02
N GLY A 475 -1.95 -11.55 2.89
CA GLY A 475 -2.28 -10.33 2.13
C GLY A 475 -1.07 -9.42 1.93
N ALA A 476 -0.96 -8.77 0.77
CA ALA A 476 0.15 -7.90 0.39
C ALA A 476 0.27 -6.65 1.29
N ALA A 477 -0.83 -6.22 1.91
CA ALA A 477 -0.82 -5.15 2.91
C ALA A 477 0.08 -5.48 4.11
N PHE A 478 0.17 -6.77 4.48
CA PHE A 478 0.99 -7.24 5.60
C PHE A 478 2.47 -7.41 5.23
N ALA A 479 2.80 -7.56 3.94
CA ALA A 479 4.19 -7.62 3.48
C ALA A 479 4.97 -6.33 3.80
N LYS A 480 4.27 -5.19 3.75
CA LYS A 480 4.83 -3.86 4.07
C LYS A 480 5.00 -3.62 5.57
N MET A 481 4.41 -4.44 6.44
CA MET A 481 4.53 -4.28 7.88
C MET A 481 5.91 -4.76 8.37
N ARG A 482 6.56 -3.93 9.20
CA ARG A 482 7.87 -4.26 9.79
C ARG A 482 7.78 -5.20 11.00
N THR A 483 6.57 -5.45 11.51
CA THR A 483 6.35 -6.35 12.66
C THR A 483 6.37 -7.80 12.23
N THR A 484 7.11 -8.63 12.96
CA THR A 484 7.22 -10.07 12.67
C THR A 484 6.08 -10.90 13.26
N SER A 485 5.22 -10.31 14.11
CA SER A 485 4.09 -11.02 14.75
C SER A 485 3.21 -11.77 13.74
N VAL A 486 2.90 -11.12 12.62
CA VAL A 486 2.07 -11.67 11.54
C VAL A 486 2.74 -12.79 10.74
N ARG A 487 4.04 -13.01 10.93
CA ARG A 487 4.86 -14.01 10.22
C ARG A 487 5.23 -15.20 11.09
N LYS A 488 4.97 -15.11 12.40
CA LYS A 488 5.31 -16.17 13.35
C LYS A 488 4.35 -17.34 13.16
N LEU A 489 4.92 -18.54 13.16
CA LEU A 489 4.15 -19.77 13.34
C LEU A 489 3.58 -19.78 14.77
N LEU A 490 2.30 -20.09 14.90
CA LEU A 490 1.59 -20.16 16.16
C LEU A 490 1.09 -21.61 16.40
N PRO A 491 1.03 -22.11 17.65
CA PRO A 491 0.59 -23.48 17.95
C PRO A 491 -0.80 -23.82 17.43
N GLU A 492 -1.70 -22.83 17.39
CA GLU A 492 -3.07 -22.97 16.88
C GLU A 492 -3.08 -23.39 15.41
N SER A 493 -2.01 -23.13 14.64
CA SER A 493 -1.86 -23.54 13.24
C SER A 493 -1.71 -25.05 13.03
N TRP A 494 -1.47 -25.82 14.09
CA TRP A 494 -1.28 -27.26 14.02
C TRP A 494 -2.41 -27.96 13.27
N GLY A 495 -2.04 -28.76 12.26
CA GLY A 495 -2.99 -29.53 11.45
C GLY A 495 -3.77 -28.71 10.42
N PHE A 496 -3.64 -27.37 10.38
CA PHE A 496 -4.31 -26.49 9.41
C PHE A 496 -3.33 -25.88 8.40
N LEU A 497 -2.26 -25.25 8.89
CA LEU A 497 -1.18 -24.68 8.07
C LEU A 497 0.12 -25.44 8.33
N CYS A 498 0.80 -25.81 7.25
CA CYS A 498 2.06 -26.53 7.35
C CYS A 498 3.16 -25.64 7.96
N PRO A 499 3.87 -26.10 9.00
CA PRO A 499 4.93 -25.33 9.63
C PRO A 499 6.22 -25.24 8.78
N VAL A 500 6.33 -26.12 7.77
CA VAL A 500 7.51 -26.24 6.91
C VAL A 500 7.30 -25.54 5.56
N HIS A 501 6.11 -25.63 4.98
CA HIS A 501 5.87 -25.22 3.60
C HIS A 501 5.54 -23.72 3.49
N THR A 502 6.55 -22.88 3.68
CA THR A 502 6.52 -21.44 3.43
C THR A 502 7.81 -21.04 2.70
N PRO A 503 7.76 -20.21 1.65
CA PRO A 503 8.95 -19.78 0.92
C PRO A 503 9.85 -18.89 1.79
N ASP A 504 11.15 -18.88 1.50
CA ASP A 504 12.09 -17.97 2.12
C ASP A 504 11.95 -16.51 1.60
N GLY A 505 12.71 -15.60 2.22
CA GLY A 505 12.75 -14.19 1.81
C GLY A 505 11.54 -13.35 2.25
N GLU A 506 11.16 -12.37 1.44
CA GLU A 506 10.06 -11.44 1.73
C GLU A 506 8.69 -12.11 2.02
N PRO A 507 8.27 -13.19 1.34
CA PRO A 507 6.98 -13.84 1.62
C PRO A 507 6.99 -14.79 2.82
N CYS A 508 8.14 -15.01 3.49
CA CYS A 508 8.26 -15.96 4.61
C CYS A 508 7.24 -15.68 5.73
N GLY A 509 6.43 -16.70 6.05
CA GLY A 509 5.36 -16.65 7.04
C GLY A 509 4.09 -15.91 6.61
N LEU A 510 4.09 -15.23 5.46
CA LEU A 510 2.90 -14.58 4.87
C LEU A 510 2.23 -15.44 3.80
N MET A 511 3.04 -16.24 3.09
CA MET A 511 2.59 -17.24 2.13
C MET A 511 2.77 -18.61 2.77
N ASN A 512 1.66 -19.23 3.19
CA ASN A 512 1.68 -20.54 3.83
C ASN A 512 0.87 -21.52 2.99
N HIS A 513 1.05 -22.80 3.22
CA HIS A 513 0.26 -23.83 2.55
C HIS A 513 -0.52 -24.64 3.58
N MET A 514 -1.75 -25.01 3.21
CA MET A 514 -2.55 -25.90 4.04
C MET A 514 -1.87 -27.26 4.19
N THR A 515 -2.11 -27.92 5.33
CA THR A 515 -1.75 -29.32 5.52
C THR A 515 -2.49 -30.21 4.51
N ALA A 516 -2.07 -31.46 4.33
CA ALA A 516 -2.71 -32.34 3.36
C ALA A 516 -4.20 -32.59 3.65
N SER A 517 -4.58 -32.79 4.91
CA SER A 517 -5.94 -33.13 5.33
C SER A 517 -6.84 -31.93 5.65
N CYS A 518 -6.30 -30.71 5.68
CA CYS A 518 -7.11 -29.51 5.93
C CYS A 518 -8.05 -29.23 4.75
N GLU A 519 -9.32 -29.01 5.05
CA GLU A 519 -10.37 -28.64 4.09
C GLU A 519 -10.87 -27.23 4.38
N ILE A 520 -11.44 -26.58 3.36
CA ILE A 520 -12.15 -25.31 3.51
C ILE A 520 -13.62 -25.57 3.21
N VAL A 521 -14.48 -25.22 4.16
CA VAL A 521 -15.93 -25.38 3.99
C VAL A 521 -16.43 -24.47 2.87
N ALA A 522 -16.97 -25.02 1.79
CA ALA A 522 -17.62 -24.25 0.72
C ALA A 522 -19.14 -24.15 0.91
N GLU A 523 -19.76 -25.19 1.47
CA GLU A 523 -21.22 -25.29 1.57
C GLU A 523 -21.83 -24.33 2.61
N THR A 524 -23.05 -23.85 2.31
CA THR A 524 -23.87 -23.07 3.24
C THR A 524 -25.06 -23.89 3.70
N TRP A 525 -25.34 -23.86 5.00
CA TRP A 525 -26.41 -24.66 5.60
C TRP A 525 -27.46 -23.78 6.26
N LEU A 526 -28.71 -24.25 6.31
CA LEU A 526 -29.79 -23.55 7.00
C LEU A 526 -29.76 -23.89 8.51
N THR A 527 -29.67 -22.86 9.35
CA THR A 527 -29.46 -23.01 10.80
C THR A 527 -30.74 -23.02 11.65
N THR A 528 -31.92 -22.90 11.03
CA THR A 528 -33.21 -22.75 11.75
C THR A 528 -33.52 -23.93 12.68
N SER A 529 -33.18 -25.15 12.27
CA SER A 529 -33.35 -26.36 13.10
C SER A 529 -32.42 -26.40 14.31
N ILE A 530 -31.24 -25.77 14.21
CA ILE A 530 -30.21 -25.82 15.26
C ILE A 530 -30.64 -24.96 16.46
N SER A 531 -31.19 -23.77 16.23
CA SER A 531 -31.72 -22.94 17.33
C SER A 531 -32.80 -23.66 18.14
N ALA A 532 -33.73 -24.34 17.47
CA ALA A 532 -34.77 -25.14 18.14
C ALA A 532 -34.18 -26.34 18.90
N LEU A 533 -33.18 -27.01 18.31
CA LEU A 533 -32.46 -28.10 18.97
C LEU A 533 -31.74 -27.62 20.24
N LEU A 534 -31.08 -26.46 20.20
CA LEU A 534 -30.41 -25.89 21.38
C LEU A 534 -31.39 -25.64 22.52
N CYS A 535 -32.57 -25.10 22.23
CA CYS A 535 -33.62 -24.94 23.24
C CYS A 535 -34.06 -26.29 23.84
N SER A 536 -34.19 -27.33 23.01
CA SER A 536 -34.53 -28.68 23.50
C SER A 536 -33.45 -29.33 24.36
N LEU A 537 -32.20 -28.89 24.24
CA LEU A 537 -31.06 -29.33 25.04
C LEU A 537 -30.86 -28.52 26.33
N GLY A 538 -31.74 -27.55 26.61
CA GLY A 538 -31.72 -26.76 27.85
C GLY A 538 -31.18 -25.33 27.70
N VAL A 539 -30.98 -24.83 26.47
CA VAL A 539 -30.69 -23.41 26.26
C VAL A 539 -31.97 -22.60 26.46
N THR A 540 -31.94 -21.65 27.39
CA THR A 540 -33.05 -20.72 27.62
C THR A 540 -33.00 -19.62 26.56
N PRO A 541 -34.07 -19.39 25.76
CA PRO A 541 -34.11 -18.34 24.74
C PRO A 541 -33.79 -16.95 25.29
N VAL A 542 -33.33 -16.01 24.44
CA VAL A 542 -32.98 -14.63 24.84
C VAL A 542 -34.07 -13.86 25.61
N ASP A 543 -35.34 -14.18 25.34
CA ASP A 543 -36.52 -13.58 25.99
C ASP A 543 -36.94 -14.30 27.29
N GLY A 544 -36.34 -15.44 27.58
CA GLY A 544 -36.60 -16.23 28.78
C GLY A 544 -35.69 -15.85 29.94
N SER A 545 -36.14 -16.19 31.15
CA SER A 545 -35.32 -16.11 32.37
C SER A 545 -34.77 -17.51 32.69
N PRO A 546 -33.44 -17.69 32.78
CA PRO A 546 -32.85 -18.95 33.19
C PRO A 546 -33.18 -19.28 34.66
N GLY A 547 -33.00 -20.55 35.05
CA GLY A 547 -33.25 -21.01 36.43
C GLY A 547 -32.22 -20.48 37.42
N GLN A 548 -31.00 -20.19 36.95
CA GLN A 548 -29.91 -19.59 37.71
C GLN A 548 -29.72 -18.10 37.37
N ALA A 549 -28.89 -17.40 38.16
CA ALA A 549 -28.51 -16.03 37.86
C ALA A 549 -27.77 -15.95 36.50
N PHE A 550 -27.92 -14.84 35.78
CA PHE A 550 -27.22 -14.65 34.49
C PHE A 550 -25.69 -14.70 34.62
N ALA A 551 -25.15 -14.35 35.80
CA ALA A 551 -23.73 -14.48 36.10
C ALA A 551 -23.23 -15.95 36.06
N ASP A 552 -24.12 -16.91 36.33
CA ASP A 552 -23.87 -18.35 36.34
C ASP A 552 -24.33 -19.05 35.04
N CYS A 553 -24.67 -18.27 34.02
CA CYS A 553 -24.99 -18.77 32.68
C CYS A 553 -23.90 -18.40 31.66
N TYR A 554 -23.77 -19.20 30.60
CA TYR A 554 -23.01 -18.89 29.39
C TYR A 554 -23.95 -18.29 28.34
N PRO A 555 -23.56 -17.20 27.65
CA PRO A 555 -24.24 -16.80 26.44
C PRO A 555 -24.01 -17.85 25.35
N VAL A 556 -25.08 -18.20 24.62
CA VAL A 556 -25.04 -19.14 23.49
C VAL A 556 -25.18 -18.34 22.19
N VAL A 557 -24.19 -18.46 21.31
CA VAL A 557 -24.11 -17.72 20.05
C VAL A 557 -24.00 -18.70 18.88
N LEU A 558 -24.87 -18.55 17.89
CA LEU A 558 -24.89 -19.35 16.65
C LEU A 558 -24.62 -18.42 15.45
N ASP A 559 -23.46 -18.57 14.82
CA ASP A 559 -23.02 -17.78 13.65
C ASP A 559 -23.18 -16.25 13.81
N GLY A 560 -23.00 -15.75 15.04
CA GLY A 560 -23.12 -14.33 15.41
C GLY A 560 -24.48 -13.93 15.99
N ALA A 561 -25.51 -14.78 15.89
CA ALA A 561 -26.80 -14.54 16.53
C ALA A 561 -26.80 -15.05 17.98
N VAL A 562 -27.21 -14.21 18.92
CA VAL A 562 -27.38 -14.62 20.32
C VAL A 562 -28.69 -15.41 20.43
N VAL A 563 -28.58 -16.72 20.68
CA VAL A 563 -29.75 -17.63 20.75
C VAL A 563 -30.36 -17.62 22.16
N GLY A 564 -29.51 -17.53 23.18
CA GLY A 564 -29.97 -17.63 24.56
C GLY A 564 -28.85 -17.80 25.58
N TRP A 565 -29.22 -18.40 26.70
CA TRP A 565 -28.37 -18.61 27.87
C TRP A 565 -28.38 -20.08 28.28
N LEU A 566 -27.23 -20.60 28.67
CA LEU A 566 -27.05 -21.97 29.11
C LEU A 566 -26.43 -22.01 30.50
N GLU A 567 -27.02 -22.75 31.42
CA GLU A 567 -26.49 -22.87 32.78
C GLU A 567 -25.09 -23.51 32.78
N THR A 568 -24.19 -23.01 33.62
CA THR A 568 -22.78 -23.42 33.61
C THR A 568 -22.60 -24.92 33.86
N GLU A 569 -23.45 -25.51 34.71
CA GLU A 569 -23.44 -26.94 35.06
C GLU A 569 -23.90 -27.85 33.91
N LEU A 570 -24.82 -27.38 33.07
CA LEU A 570 -25.37 -28.15 31.96
C LEU A 570 -24.48 -28.09 30.70
N ALA A 571 -23.58 -27.11 30.62
CA ALA A 571 -22.80 -26.84 29.42
C ALA A 571 -21.97 -28.03 28.89
N PRO A 572 -21.23 -28.81 29.72
CA PRO A 572 -20.48 -29.96 29.22
C PRO A 572 -21.37 -31.03 28.57
N ALA A 573 -22.51 -31.35 29.20
CA ALA A 573 -23.45 -32.36 28.67
C ALA A 573 -24.08 -31.95 27.34
N VAL A 574 -24.37 -30.65 27.16
CA VAL A 574 -24.87 -30.12 25.88
C VAL A 574 -23.80 -30.22 24.80
N VAL A 575 -22.55 -29.87 25.10
CA VAL A 575 -21.43 -29.97 24.14
C VAL A 575 -21.22 -31.41 23.69
N ASP A 576 -21.22 -32.37 24.63
CA ASP A 576 -21.06 -33.80 24.32
C ASP A 576 -22.23 -34.31 23.46
N SER A 577 -23.46 -33.87 23.75
CA SER A 577 -24.65 -34.21 22.97
C SER A 577 -24.57 -33.67 21.54
N LEU A 578 -24.15 -32.40 21.37
CA LEU A 578 -23.96 -31.78 20.06
C LEU A 578 -22.87 -32.50 19.25
N ARG A 579 -21.75 -32.85 19.88
CA ARG A 579 -20.66 -33.63 19.24
C ARG A 579 -21.14 -35.03 18.84
N ARG A 580 -21.90 -35.71 19.70
CA ARG A 580 -22.52 -37.00 19.36
C ARG A 580 -23.40 -36.87 18.12
N PHE A 581 -24.31 -35.89 18.10
CA PHE A 581 -25.20 -35.69 16.96
C PHE A 581 -24.43 -35.37 15.67
N LYS A 582 -23.37 -34.57 15.76
CA LYS A 582 -22.46 -34.27 14.65
C LYS A 582 -21.75 -35.52 14.11
N VAL A 583 -21.13 -36.32 14.98
CA VAL A 583 -20.35 -37.52 14.60
C VAL A 583 -21.24 -38.63 14.04
N LEU A 584 -22.37 -38.90 14.71
CA LEU A 584 -23.33 -39.93 14.29
C LEU A 584 -24.28 -39.46 13.17
N LYS A 585 -24.16 -38.20 12.72
CA LYS A 585 -25.00 -37.58 11.69
C LYS A 585 -26.50 -37.61 12.03
N GLU A 586 -26.81 -37.42 13.31
CA GLU A 586 -28.17 -37.30 13.82
C GLU A 586 -28.62 -35.83 13.84
N LYS A 587 -29.94 -35.60 13.91
CA LYS A 587 -30.55 -34.27 14.16
C LYS A 587 -30.14 -33.15 13.18
N ASN A 588 -29.67 -33.50 11.99
CA ASN A 588 -29.32 -32.57 10.89
C ASN A 588 -28.27 -31.51 11.28
N ILE A 589 -27.31 -31.85 12.14
CA ILE A 589 -26.15 -30.98 12.40
C ILE A 589 -25.12 -31.15 11.26
N PRO A 590 -24.66 -30.06 10.62
CA PRO A 590 -23.62 -30.15 9.60
C PRO A 590 -22.32 -30.79 10.15
N PRO A 591 -21.66 -31.70 9.41
CA PRO A 591 -20.44 -32.37 9.88
C PRO A 591 -19.29 -31.42 10.23
N TRP A 592 -19.22 -30.25 9.59
CA TRP A 592 -18.21 -29.20 9.81
C TRP A 592 -18.63 -28.16 10.86
N THR A 593 -19.68 -28.42 11.63
CA THR A 593 -20.11 -27.53 12.72
C THR A 593 -19.03 -27.51 13.81
N GLU A 594 -18.53 -26.32 14.11
CA GLU A 594 -17.52 -26.12 15.14
C GLU A 594 -18.20 -25.76 16.47
N ILE A 595 -17.85 -26.50 17.52
CA ILE A 595 -18.52 -26.43 18.82
C ILE A 595 -17.52 -25.96 19.87
N VAL A 596 -17.57 -24.68 20.23
CA VAL A 596 -16.59 -24.02 21.11
C VAL A 596 -17.21 -23.67 22.45
N LEU A 597 -16.82 -24.37 23.51
CA LEU A 597 -17.13 -23.96 24.88
C LEU A 597 -15.91 -23.28 25.50
N VAL A 598 -16.02 -21.97 25.74
CA VAL A 598 -15.00 -21.20 26.46
C VAL A 598 -15.38 -21.19 27.95
N PRO A 599 -14.62 -21.88 28.82
CA PRO A 599 -14.98 -22.02 30.23
C PRO A 599 -14.73 -20.72 31.02
N LYS A 600 -15.51 -20.52 32.10
CA LYS A 600 -15.23 -19.51 33.13
C LYS A 600 -14.05 -19.97 33.98
N THR A 601 -12.95 -19.22 33.98
CA THR A 601 -11.70 -19.62 34.67
C THR A 601 -11.39 -18.79 35.93
N GLY A 602 -12.19 -17.76 36.24
CA GLY A 602 -11.93 -16.82 37.33
C GLY A 602 -10.69 -15.93 37.13
N LYS A 603 -10.00 -16.07 35.99
CA LYS A 603 -8.86 -15.27 35.55
C LYS A 603 -9.19 -14.59 34.23
N ALA A 604 -8.39 -13.61 33.83
CA ALA A 604 -8.54 -12.96 32.53
C ALA A 604 -8.21 -13.94 31.38
N SER A 605 -9.21 -14.67 30.91
CA SER A 605 -9.18 -15.58 29.75
C SER A 605 -9.99 -15.02 28.59
N LEU A 606 -10.16 -15.82 27.52
CA LEU A 606 -11.11 -15.50 26.45
C LEU A 606 -12.52 -15.34 27.03
N TYR A 607 -13.35 -14.53 26.37
CA TYR A 607 -14.69 -14.22 26.84
C TYR A 607 -15.54 -15.50 26.90
N PRO A 608 -16.08 -15.88 28.08
CA PRO A 608 -16.76 -17.16 28.27
C PRO A 608 -18.10 -17.22 27.50
N GLY A 609 -18.40 -18.40 26.95
CA GLY A 609 -19.61 -18.62 26.16
C GLY A 609 -19.57 -19.95 25.40
N LEU A 610 -20.73 -20.34 24.87
CA LEU A 610 -20.86 -21.42 23.91
C LEU A 610 -21.04 -20.81 22.51
N PHE A 611 -20.04 -20.97 21.64
CA PHE A 611 -20.03 -20.43 20.29
C PHE A 611 -20.12 -21.58 19.27
N LEU A 612 -21.09 -21.49 18.38
CA LEU A 612 -21.35 -22.45 17.32
C LEU A 612 -21.17 -21.78 15.96
N PHE A 613 -20.39 -22.41 15.09
CA PHE A 613 -20.15 -21.92 13.73
C PHE A 613 -20.49 -22.98 12.69
N THR A 614 -21.39 -22.65 11.78
CA THR A 614 -21.78 -23.51 10.64
C THR A 614 -21.40 -22.89 9.29
N THR A 615 -21.00 -21.61 9.30
CA THR A 615 -20.67 -20.81 8.12
C THR A 615 -19.52 -21.37 7.26
N PRO A 616 -19.49 -21.04 5.95
CA PRO A 616 -18.42 -21.42 5.03
C PRO A 616 -17.12 -20.62 5.27
N CYS A 617 -16.06 -21.00 4.56
CA CYS A 617 -14.70 -20.43 4.57
C CYS A 617 -13.86 -20.65 5.82
N ARG A 618 -14.35 -21.49 6.72
CA ARG A 618 -13.58 -21.98 7.85
C ARG A 618 -12.67 -23.11 7.39
N MET A 619 -11.48 -23.14 7.98
CA MET A 619 -10.59 -24.30 7.90
C MET A 619 -11.11 -25.36 8.87
N VAL A 620 -11.27 -26.58 8.38
CA VAL A 620 -11.61 -27.75 9.17
C VAL A 620 -10.63 -28.87 8.84
N ARG A 621 -10.36 -29.74 9.80
CA ARG A 621 -9.50 -30.90 9.59
C ARG A 621 -10.08 -32.13 10.28
N PRO A 622 -9.87 -33.33 9.73
CA PRO A 622 -10.36 -34.56 10.32
C PRO A 622 -9.45 -35.06 11.45
N VAL A 623 -10.06 -35.50 12.55
CA VAL A 623 -9.43 -36.22 13.67
C VAL A 623 -10.29 -37.40 14.07
N ARG A 624 -9.73 -38.39 14.78
CA ARG A 624 -10.50 -39.50 15.34
C ARG A 624 -11.07 -39.12 16.69
N ASN A 625 -12.39 -39.20 16.86
CA ASN A 625 -13.04 -39.06 18.15
C ASN A 625 -12.93 -40.37 18.94
N LEU A 626 -12.30 -40.33 20.12
CA LEU A 626 -12.02 -41.54 20.90
C LEU A 626 -13.26 -42.13 21.59
N ALA A 627 -14.29 -41.32 21.85
CA ALA A 627 -15.51 -41.79 22.50
C ALA A 627 -16.38 -42.64 21.55
N PHE A 628 -16.40 -42.29 20.26
CA PHE A 628 -17.23 -42.97 19.26
C PHE A 628 -16.42 -43.84 18.28
N GLY A 629 -15.10 -43.69 18.23
CA GLY A 629 -14.23 -44.40 17.29
C GLY A 629 -14.28 -43.90 15.85
N GLU A 630 -15.09 -42.88 15.58
CA GLU A 630 -15.38 -42.29 14.27
C GLU A 630 -14.55 -41.03 13.98
N GLU A 631 -14.56 -40.59 12.72
CA GLU A 631 -13.89 -39.35 12.29
C GLU A 631 -14.77 -38.12 12.56
N GLU A 632 -14.17 -37.08 13.14
CA GLU A 632 -14.79 -35.79 13.41
C GLU A 632 -13.99 -34.67 12.75
N LEU A 633 -14.68 -33.78 12.04
CA LEU A 633 -14.08 -32.55 11.51
C LEU A 633 -14.02 -31.50 12.63
N ILE A 634 -12.83 -31.01 12.96
CA ILE A 634 -12.63 -29.95 13.95
C ILE A 634 -12.19 -28.64 13.28
N GLY A 635 -12.67 -27.51 13.80
CA GLY A 635 -12.31 -26.15 13.39
C GLY A 635 -11.17 -25.53 14.19
N THR A 636 -10.73 -24.35 13.77
CA THR A 636 -9.55 -23.67 14.31
C THR A 636 -9.71 -23.12 15.72
N PHE A 637 -10.93 -22.78 16.14
CA PHE A 637 -11.22 -22.21 17.46
C PHE A 637 -11.54 -23.31 18.48
N GLU A 638 -12.27 -24.36 18.10
CA GLU A 638 -12.50 -25.48 19.04
C GLU A 638 -11.21 -26.23 19.39
N GLN A 639 -10.21 -26.24 18.50
CA GLN A 639 -8.89 -26.84 18.74
C GLN A 639 -8.21 -26.32 20.02
N LEU A 640 -8.45 -25.08 20.44
CA LEU A 640 -7.84 -24.51 21.64
C LEU A 640 -8.29 -25.19 22.94
N TYR A 641 -9.47 -25.82 22.94
CA TYR A 641 -10.12 -26.35 24.14
C TYR A 641 -10.29 -27.88 24.10
N ILE A 642 -9.77 -28.55 23.07
CA ILE A 642 -9.78 -30.01 22.97
C ILE A 642 -8.36 -30.57 23.06
N ASN A 643 -8.25 -31.76 23.65
CA ASN A 643 -6.99 -32.47 23.75
C ASN A 643 -6.93 -33.54 22.66
N VAL A 644 -6.06 -33.32 21.67
CA VAL A 644 -5.83 -34.23 20.54
C VAL A 644 -4.46 -34.92 20.76
N GLY A 645 -4.45 -36.25 20.96
CA GLY A 645 -3.22 -37.04 21.02
C GLY A 645 -2.63 -37.27 19.63
N ILE A 646 -1.30 -37.25 19.50
CA ILE A 646 -0.64 -37.47 18.20
C ILE A 646 -0.45 -38.97 17.98
N LEU A 647 0.15 -39.64 18.96
CA LEU A 647 0.37 -41.08 18.95
C LEU A 647 -0.57 -41.78 19.93
N GLU A 648 -0.77 -43.09 19.72
CA GLU A 648 -1.68 -43.90 20.53
C GLU A 648 -1.17 -44.07 21.99
N ASP A 649 0.14 -44.11 22.19
CA ASP A 649 0.80 -44.21 23.49
C ASP A 649 0.75 -42.90 24.30
N GLU A 650 0.47 -41.76 23.67
CA GLU A 650 0.31 -40.45 24.33
C GLU A 650 -1.12 -40.23 24.88
N ILE A 651 -2.05 -41.15 24.59
CA ILE A 651 -3.46 -41.02 24.99
C ILE A 651 -3.60 -41.20 26.50
N LYS A 652 -4.11 -40.16 27.18
CA LYS A 652 -4.39 -40.19 28.62
C LYS A 652 -5.89 -40.36 28.87
N PRO A 653 -6.34 -41.45 29.52
CA PRO A 653 -7.75 -41.67 29.84
C PRO A 653 -8.34 -40.50 30.64
N GLY A 654 -9.54 -40.06 30.25
CA GLY A 654 -10.25 -38.94 30.91
C GLY A 654 -9.69 -37.54 30.61
N VAL A 655 -8.59 -37.42 29.84
CA VAL A 655 -7.99 -36.13 29.46
C VAL A 655 -8.01 -35.95 27.95
N THR A 656 -7.50 -36.93 27.21
CA THR A 656 -7.44 -36.90 25.75
C THR A 656 -8.79 -37.32 25.16
N THR A 657 -9.37 -36.48 24.30
CA THR A 657 -10.70 -36.72 23.72
C THR A 657 -10.64 -37.15 22.24
N HIS A 658 -9.57 -36.77 21.53
CA HIS A 658 -9.38 -37.04 20.11
C HIS A 658 -7.96 -37.54 19.83
N GLN A 659 -7.76 -38.13 18.65
CA GLN A 659 -6.45 -38.57 18.17
C GLN A 659 -6.24 -38.12 16.72
N GLU A 660 -5.01 -37.77 16.36
CA GLU A 660 -4.63 -37.51 14.97
C GLU A 660 -4.84 -38.75 14.09
N LEU A 661 -5.28 -38.55 12.84
CA LEU A 661 -5.41 -39.66 11.88
C LEU A 661 -4.04 -40.25 11.48
N PHE A 662 -3.05 -39.38 11.34
CA PHE A 662 -1.68 -39.72 10.99
C PHE A 662 -0.71 -38.83 11.79
N PRO A 663 0.47 -39.33 12.19
CA PRO A 663 1.46 -38.52 12.91
C PRO A 663 1.95 -37.31 12.09
N HIS A 664 1.92 -37.40 10.76
CA HIS A 664 2.35 -36.35 9.83
C HIS A 664 1.20 -35.44 9.34
N SER A 665 0.03 -35.47 9.98
CA SER A 665 -1.12 -34.59 9.63
C SER A 665 -0.79 -33.09 9.69
N MET A 666 0.27 -32.70 10.39
CA MET A 666 0.74 -31.30 10.45
C MET A 666 1.44 -30.83 9.16
N LEU A 667 1.77 -31.72 8.22
CA LEU A 667 2.53 -31.39 7.02
C LEU A 667 1.64 -31.17 5.78
N SER A 668 2.15 -30.34 4.86
CA SER A 668 1.56 -30.17 3.52
C SER A 668 1.86 -31.38 2.63
N VAL A 669 1.16 -31.49 1.51
CA VAL A 669 1.44 -32.55 0.50
C VAL A 669 2.92 -32.53 0.08
N VAL A 670 3.48 -31.35 -0.19
CA VAL A 670 4.88 -31.20 -0.62
C VAL A 670 5.85 -31.58 0.51
N ALA A 671 5.58 -31.13 1.73
CA ALA A 671 6.43 -31.47 2.87
C ALA A 671 6.42 -32.98 3.19
N ASN A 672 5.31 -33.67 2.92
CA ASN A 672 5.22 -35.13 3.06
C ASN A 672 6.05 -35.91 2.02
N PHE A 673 6.47 -35.28 0.92
CA PHE A 673 7.36 -35.93 -0.04
C PHE A 673 8.84 -35.91 0.38
N ILE A 674 9.19 -35.17 1.44
CA ILE A 674 10.55 -35.11 1.96
C ILE A 674 10.82 -36.39 2.76
N PRO A 675 11.72 -37.27 2.30
CA PRO A 675 12.02 -38.51 3.01
C PRO A 675 12.70 -38.19 4.34
N TYR A 676 12.24 -38.84 5.42
CA TYR A 676 12.81 -38.71 6.76
C TYR A 676 12.97 -37.25 7.22
N SER A 677 11.95 -36.43 6.98
CA SER A 677 11.98 -34.99 7.28
C SER A 677 12.20 -34.68 8.77
N ASP A 678 11.87 -35.61 9.66
CA ASP A 678 12.13 -35.60 11.10
C ASP A 678 13.62 -35.76 11.47
N HIS A 679 14.45 -36.30 10.56
CA HIS A 679 15.90 -36.39 10.73
C HIS A 679 16.66 -35.17 10.16
N ASN A 680 15.95 -34.24 9.54
CA ASN A 680 16.52 -33.03 8.95
C ASN A 680 16.30 -31.82 9.85
N GLN A 681 17.22 -30.86 9.79
CA GLN A 681 16.98 -29.56 10.43
C GLN A 681 15.83 -28.82 9.71
N SER A 682 14.88 -28.25 10.45
CA SER A 682 13.68 -27.57 9.90
C SER A 682 13.95 -26.63 8.72
N PRO A 683 14.98 -25.76 8.71
CA PRO A 683 15.25 -24.88 7.57
C PRO A 683 15.58 -25.64 6.27
N ARG A 684 16.12 -26.86 6.36
CA ARG A 684 16.37 -27.72 5.18
C ARG A 684 15.08 -28.22 4.58
N ASN A 685 14.12 -28.62 5.42
CA ASN A 685 12.81 -29.04 4.97
C ASN A 685 12.04 -27.87 4.32
N MET A 686 12.15 -26.66 4.90
CA MET A 686 11.57 -25.44 4.31
C MET A 686 12.18 -25.15 2.93
N TYR A 687 13.51 -25.23 2.83
CA TYR A 687 14.23 -24.99 1.59
C TYR A 687 13.91 -26.03 0.52
N GLN A 688 13.77 -27.31 0.90
CA GLN A 688 13.37 -28.38 -0.01
C GLN A 688 11.99 -28.13 -0.61
N CYS A 689 11.02 -27.69 0.21
CA CYS A 689 9.70 -27.27 -0.26
C CYS A 689 9.75 -26.13 -1.29
N GLN A 690 10.84 -25.36 -1.36
CA GLN A 690 11.04 -24.29 -2.33
C GLN A 690 11.80 -24.76 -3.57
N MET A 691 12.86 -25.57 -3.40
CA MET A 691 13.68 -26.11 -4.49
C MET A 691 12.90 -27.05 -5.40
N ASP A 692 12.06 -27.93 -4.84
CA ASP A 692 11.27 -28.88 -5.64
C ASP A 692 10.35 -28.14 -6.65
N PRO A 693 9.60 -27.09 -6.25
CA PRO A 693 8.86 -26.24 -7.19
C PRO A 693 9.68 -25.35 -8.13
N SER A 694 10.91 -24.95 -7.78
CA SER A 694 11.66 -23.92 -8.53
C SER A 694 12.80 -24.44 -9.41
N GLU A 695 13.39 -25.60 -9.11
CA GLU A 695 14.62 -26.08 -9.78
C GLU A 695 14.55 -27.52 -10.29
N SER A 696 13.57 -28.34 -9.86
CA SER A 696 13.45 -29.71 -10.38
C SER A 696 12.82 -29.73 -11.78
N THR A 697 13.60 -30.18 -12.78
CA THR A 697 13.10 -30.50 -14.13
C THR A 697 12.40 -31.86 -14.09
N GLY A 698 11.21 -31.90 -13.50
CA GLY A 698 10.33 -33.08 -13.53
C GLY A 698 9.67 -33.27 -14.90
N SER A 699 8.96 -34.38 -15.10
CA SER A 699 8.12 -34.58 -16.29
C SER A 699 7.15 -33.42 -16.42
N LEU A 700 7.38 -32.55 -17.41
CA LEU A 700 6.33 -31.74 -17.99
C LEU A 700 5.28 -32.71 -18.56
N THR A 701 4.02 -32.30 -18.52
CA THR A 701 2.85 -33.09 -18.88
C THR A 701 3.00 -33.79 -20.25
N MET A 702 2.32 -34.94 -20.45
CA MET A 702 2.44 -35.71 -21.70
C MET A 702 1.81 -35.03 -22.94
N ASP A 703 1.13 -33.88 -22.78
CA ASP A 703 0.43 -33.13 -23.84
C ASP A 703 1.24 -31.95 -24.44
N VAL A 704 2.56 -32.10 -24.57
CA VAL A 704 3.43 -31.11 -25.24
C VAL A 704 3.06 -30.90 -26.72
N THR A 705 2.18 -31.73 -27.30
CA THR A 705 1.78 -31.63 -28.72
C THR A 705 0.75 -30.54 -29.02
N LEU A 706 0.01 -30.03 -28.05
CA LEU A 706 -1.09 -29.07 -28.27
C LEU A 706 -0.94 -27.73 -27.57
N ASP A 707 0.07 -27.57 -26.71
CA ASP A 707 0.49 -26.26 -26.26
C ASP A 707 1.47 -25.68 -27.29
N PRO A 708 1.11 -24.63 -28.06
CA PRO A 708 2.11 -23.87 -28.77
C PRO A 708 2.84 -23.00 -27.74
N GLU A 709 3.60 -23.65 -26.85
CA GLU A 709 4.85 -23.06 -26.41
C GLU A 709 5.55 -22.63 -27.68
N THR A 710 5.71 -21.32 -27.78
CA THR A 710 6.31 -20.60 -28.89
C THR A 710 7.44 -21.41 -29.50
N LYS A 711 7.21 -22.04 -30.68
CA LYS A 711 8.31 -22.62 -31.47
C LYS A 711 9.35 -21.52 -31.61
N PRO A 712 10.51 -21.63 -30.92
CA PRO A 712 11.42 -20.50 -30.82
C PRO A 712 11.95 -20.13 -32.20
N ALA A 713 11.99 -21.07 -33.15
CA ALA A 713 12.59 -20.86 -34.46
C ALA A 713 11.85 -19.84 -35.35
N ALA A 714 10.52 -19.87 -35.43
CA ALA A 714 9.77 -18.99 -36.33
C ALA A 714 9.68 -17.55 -35.77
N LEU A 715 9.47 -17.42 -34.46
CA LEU A 715 9.52 -16.13 -33.78
C LEU A 715 10.94 -15.58 -33.77
N ARG A 716 11.98 -16.41 -33.55
CA ARG A 716 13.39 -15.97 -33.69
C ARG A 716 13.71 -15.58 -35.13
N ALA A 717 13.24 -16.28 -36.15
CA ALA A 717 13.50 -15.92 -37.55
C ALA A 717 12.80 -14.62 -37.94
N LEU A 718 11.53 -14.43 -37.54
CA LEU A 718 10.79 -13.19 -37.78
C LEU A 718 11.38 -12.02 -36.97
N LEU A 719 11.78 -12.27 -35.72
CA LEU A 719 12.38 -11.26 -34.84
C LEU A 719 13.80 -10.94 -35.29
N VAL A 720 14.59 -11.90 -35.77
CA VAL A 720 15.89 -11.67 -36.42
C VAL A 720 15.69 -10.91 -37.74
N ALA A 721 14.70 -11.23 -38.57
CA ALA A 721 14.41 -10.51 -39.82
C ALA A 721 13.92 -9.07 -39.55
N CYS A 722 13.04 -8.87 -38.56
CA CYS A 722 12.59 -7.55 -38.13
C CYS A 722 13.74 -6.76 -37.50
N VAL A 723 14.59 -7.40 -36.68
CA VAL A 723 15.77 -6.77 -36.08
C VAL A 723 16.82 -6.44 -37.14
N THR A 724 17.08 -7.30 -38.13
CA THR A 724 18.03 -7.01 -39.22
C THR A 724 17.50 -5.92 -40.16
N LEU A 725 16.19 -5.89 -40.45
CA LEU A 725 15.56 -4.82 -41.22
C LEU A 725 15.57 -3.49 -40.44
N LEU A 726 15.28 -3.52 -39.14
CA LEU A 726 15.34 -2.33 -38.29
C LEU A 726 16.77 -1.83 -38.12
N LEU A 727 17.75 -2.74 -37.96
CA LEU A 727 19.17 -2.42 -37.89
C LEU A 727 19.69 -1.88 -39.23
N SER A 728 19.26 -2.42 -40.37
CA SER A 728 19.68 -1.93 -41.69
C SER A 728 19.04 -0.57 -42.02
N LEU A 729 17.76 -0.36 -41.70
CA LEU A 729 17.11 0.95 -41.79
C LEU A 729 17.74 1.98 -40.84
N HIS A 730 18.12 1.55 -39.62
CA HIS A 730 18.84 2.42 -38.68
C HIS A 730 20.26 2.72 -39.12
N LEU A 731 20.98 1.74 -39.68
CA LEU A 731 22.33 1.92 -40.21
C LEU A 731 22.30 2.85 -41.44
N TRP A 732 21.31 2.70 -42.32
CA TRP A 732 21.07 3.60 -43.45
C TRP A 732 20.74 5.03 -42.98
N ARG A 733 19.86 5.19 -41.98
CA ARG A 733 19.63 6.49 -41.34
C ARG A 733 20.89 7.06 -40.70
N TRP A 734 21.68 6.24 -40.01
CA TRP A 734 22.92 6.67 -39.34
C TRP A 734 24.01 7.11 -40.32
N LEU A 735 24.17 6.40 -41.45
CA LEU A 735 25.06 6.81 -42.54
C LEU A 735 24.59 8.12 -43.21
N ARG A 736 23.28 8.35 -43.31
CA ARG A 736 22.68 9.57 -43.85
C ARG A 736 22.73 10.76 -42.86
N GLU A 737 22.67 10.51 -41.55
CA GLU A 737 22.83 11.52 -40.50
C GLU A 737 24.28 12.01 -40.37
N ARG A 738 25.29 11.19 -40.75
CA ARG A 738 26.70 11.61 -40.81
C ARG A 738 26.99 12.70 -41.85
N SER A 739 26.11 12.89 -42.84
CA SER A 739 26.31 13.84 -43.95
C SER A 739 25.63 15.21 -43.76
N LEU A 740 25.02 15.50 -42.61
CA LEU A 740 24.40 16.80 -42.32
C LEU A 740 25.39 17.73 -41.59
N PRO A 741 25.51 19.02 -41.99
CA PRO A 741 26.37 19.98 -41.30
C PRO A 741 25.79 20.31 -39.92
N GLY A 742 26.49 19.90 -38.85
CA GLY A 742 26.11 20.15 -37.47
C GLY A 742 27.28 20.69 -36.64
N LEU A 743 27.00 21.09 -35.40
CA LEU A 743 28.01 21.50 -34.43
C LEU A 743 29.13 20.44 -34.27
N PRO A 744 30.39 20.85 -34.00
CA PRO A 744 31.48 19.91 -33.77
C PRO A 744 31.18 19.02 -32.57
N GLY A 745 31.60 17.75 -32.61
CA GLY A 745 31.33 16.79 -31.55
C GLY A 745 32.00 15.43 -31.74
N PRO A 746 32.04 14.59 -30.68
CA PRO A 746 32.58 13.24 -30.75
C PRO A 746 31.71 12.32 -31.63
N PRO A 747 32.32 11.29 -32.26
CA PRO A 747 31.59 10.36 -33.12
C PRO A 747 30.51 9.60 -32.33
N VAL A 748 29.32 9.53 -32.92
CA VAL A 748 28.09 9.03 -32.27
C VAL A 748 27.90 7.53 -32.55
N TRP A 749 27.73 6.73 -31.49
CA TRP A 749 27.44 5.30 -31.62
C TRP A 749 25.96 5.06 -31.97
N PRO A 750 25.64 3.98 -32.72
CA PRO A 750 24.25 3.63 -33.01
C PRO A 750 23.45 3.35 -31.73
N LEU A 751 22.17 3.74 -31.72
CA LEU A 751 21.18 3.55 -30.64
C LEU A 751 21.42 4.31 -29.33
N ILE A 752 22.61 4.24 -28.74
CA ILE A 752 22.94 4.83 -27.43
C ILE A 752 23.61 6.22 -27.51
N GLY A 753 24.12 6.58 -28.69
CA GLY A 753 24.85 7.83 -28.90
C GLY A 753 26.19 7.87 -28.16
N ASN A 754 26.50 8.97 -27.48
CA ASN A 754 27.69 9.17 -26.68
C ASN A 754 27.51 8.75 -25.20
N ALA A 755 26.39 8.09 -24.85
CA ALA A 755 26.07 7.71 -23.47
C ALA A 755 27.19 6.88 -22.80
N ALA A 756 27.75 5.89 -23.53
CA ALA A 756 28.84 5.05 -23.01
C ALA A 756 30.17 5.79 -22.80
N GLN A 757 30.38 6.93 -23.49
CA GLN A 757 31.62 7.70 -23.42
C GLN A 757 31.67 8.68 -22.23
N LEU A 758 30.52 8.98 -21.61
CA LEU A 758 30.41 9.92 -20.48
C LEU A 758 31.14 9.44 -19.21
N GLY A 759 31.16 8.12 -18.96
CA GLY A 759 31.72 7.52 -17.76
C GLY A 759 31.02 7.98 -16.47
N SER A 760 31.67 7.76 -15.32
CA SER A 760 31.17 8.13 -13.98
C SER A 760 31.30 9.62 -13.65
N ALA A 761 32.04 10.40 -14.46
CA ALA A 761 32.30 11.82 -14.24
C ALA A 761 32.02 12.68 -15.49
N PRO A 762 30.74 12.89 -15.88
CA PRO A 762 30.33 13.68 -17.05
C PRO A 762 30.96 15.06 -17.16
N HIS A 763 30.96 15.83 -16.07
CA HIS A 763 31.56 17.16 -15.96
C HIS A 763 33.04 17.23 -16.40
N LEU A 764 33.86 16.25 -16.01
CA LEU A 764 35.25 16.13 -16.45
C LEU A 764 35.38 15.67 -17.90
N TYR A 765 34.51 14.75 -18.34
CA TYR A 765 34.44 14.36 -19.75
C TYR A 765 34.15 15.56 -20.65
N PHE A 766 33.18 16.40 -20.28
CA PHE A 766 32.84 17.61 -21.02
C PHE A 766 33.97 18.62 -21.05
N ALA A 767 34.67 18.84 -19.94
CA ALA A 767 35.84 19.71 -19.91
C ALA A 767 36.96 19.21 -20.84
N ARG A 768 37.19 17.89 -20.92
CA ARG A 768 38.14 17.29 -21.87
C ARG A 768 37.69 17.46 -23.33
N MET A 769 36.41 17.26 -23.62
CA MET A 769 35.87 17.44 -24.98
C MET A 769 35.90 18.91 -25.42
N ALA A 770 35.69 19.85 -24.50
CA ALA A 770 35.78 21.28 -24.79
C ALA A 770 37.18 21.68 -25.29
N LYS A 771 38.24 21.07 -24.76
CA LYS A 771 39.62 21.27 -25.26
C LYS A 771 39.82 20.78 -26.70
N LYS A 772 39.02 19.82 -27.17
CA LYS A 772 39.15 19.20 -28.50
C LYS A 772 38.23 19.82 -29.54
N TYR A 773 36.99 20.13 -29.16
CA TYR A 773 35.92 20.57 -30.08
C TYR A 773 35.52 22.04 -29.90
N GLY A 774 36.12 22.74 -28.93
CA GLY A 774 35.78 24.11 -28.56
C GLY A 774 34.77 24.18 -27.41
N ASN A 775 34.56 25.40 -26.90
CA ASN A 775 33.71 25.65 -25.72
C ASN A 775 32.22 25.33 -25.93
N VAL A 776 31.78 25.17 -27.19
CA VAL A 776 30.43 24.78 -27.57
C VAL A 776 30.53 23.56 -28.49
N PHE A 777 30.01 22.42 -28.05
CA PHE A 777 30.01 21.20 -28.85
C PHE A 777 28.73 20.40 -28.64
N GLN A 778 28.45 19.49 -29.57
CA GLN A 778 27.24 18.66 -29.56
C GLN A 778 27.55 17.21 -29.22
N ILE A 779 26.68 16.59 -28.42
CA ILE A 779 26.64 15.15 -28.16
C ILE A 779 25.22 14.63 -28.39
N LYS A 780 25.07 13.32 -28.64
CA LYS A 780 23.78 12.64 -28.72
C LYS A 780 23.67 11.67 -27.55
N LEU A 781 22.66 11.79 -26.70
CA LEU A 781 22.41 10.85 -25.61
C LEU A 781 21.11 10.11 -25.92
N GLY A 782 21.20 8.82 -26.26
CA GLY A 782 20.05 8.05 -26.73
C GLY A 782 19.35 8.72 -27.92
N CYS A 783 18.10 9.16 -27.71
CA CYS A 783 17.31 9.85 -28.73
C CYS A 783 17.40 11.39 -28.67
N ARG A 784 18.15 11.97 -27.73
CA ARG A 784 18.22 13.42 -27.51
C ARG A 784 19.55 13.99 -28.03
N VAL A 785 19.47 15.09 -28.78
CA VAL A 785 20.62 15.93 -29.11
C VAL A 785 20.83 16.92 -27.96
N VAL A 786 22.06 16.99 -27.46
CA VAL A 786 22.45 17.84 -26.34
C VAL A 786 23.62 18.71 -26.76
N VAL A 787 23.52 20.02 -26.54
CA VAL A 787 24.64 20.95 -26.70
C VAL A 787 25.25 21.23 -25.32
N VAL A 788 26.57 21.14 -25.24
CA VAL A 788 27.31 21.35 -24.00
C VAL A 788 28.04 22.69 -24.07
N LEU A 789 27.83 23.53 -23.06
CA LEU A 789 28.44 24.85 -22.91
C LEU A 789 29.52 24.82 -21.83
N ASN A 790 30.71 25.33 -22.16
CA ASN A 790 31.88 25.41 -21.29
C ASN A 790 32.50 26.82 -21.36
N GLY A 791 33.28 27.19 -20.35
CA GLY A 791 34.02 28.47 -20.32
C GLY A 791 33.12 29.69 -20.55
N ASP A 792 33.61 30.67 -21.32
CA ASP A 792 32.91 31.94 -21.54
C ASP A 792 31.56 31.83 -22.25
N SER A 793 31.31 30.75 -22.99
CA SER A 793 30.02 30.52 -23.65
C SER A 793 28.85 30.48 -22.66
N ILE A 794 29.11 30.06 -21.41
CA ILE A 794 28.11 29.99 -20.34
C ILE A 794 27.59 31.39 -19.98
N LYS A 795 28.49 32.38 -19.87
CA LYS A 795 28.10 33.77 -19.56
C LYS A 795 27.29 34.39 -20.71
N GLN A 796 27.66 34.11 -21.96
CA GLN A 796 26.87 34.53 -23.11
C GLN A 796 25.45 33.95 -23.06
N ALA A 797 25.31 32.63 -22.86
CA ALA A 797 24.01 31.96 -22.79
C ALA A 797 23.13 32.46 -21.64
N LEU A 798 23.67 32.47 -20.42
CA LEU A 798 22.86 32.71 -19.22
C LEU A 798 22.60 34.19 -18.94
N VAL A 799 23.53 35.08 -19.30
CA VAL A 799 23.44 36.51 -18.99
C VAL A 799 22.99 37.30 -20.21
N ARG A 800 23.72 37.22 -21.34
CA ARG A 800 23.42 38.04 -22.53
C ARG A 800 22.19 37.54 -23.27
N GLN A 801 22.02 36.22 -23.38
CA GLN A 801 20.91 35.55 -24.07
C GLN A 801 19.99 34.81 -23.09
N GLY A 802 19.89 35.32 -21.85
CA GLY A 802 19.19 34.64 -20.76
C GLY A 802 17.77 34.13 -21.09
N PRO A 803 16.90 34.88 -21.80
CA PRO A 803 15.57 34.39 -22.20
C PRO A 803 15.60 33.17 -23.14
N ASP A 804 16.55 33.14 -24.07
CA ASP A 804 16.68 32.09 -25.09
C ASP A 804 17.07 30.77 -24.44
N PHE A 805 17.89 30.79 -23.39
CA PHE A 805 18.40 29.60 -22.68
C PHE A 805 17.66 29.33 -21.35
N ALA A 806 16.52 29.97 -21.08
CA ALA A 806 15.78 29.82 -19.81
C ALA A 806 14.81 28.63 -19.77
N GLY A 807 14.66 27.87 -20.85
CA GLY A 807 13.75 26.73 -20.95
C GLY A 807 14.20 25.53 -20.10
N ARG A 808 13.27 24.59 -19.89
CA ARG A 808 13.58 23.25 -19.35
C ARG A 808 13.21 22.20 -20.40
N PRO A 809 14.02 21.14 -20.56
CA PRO A 809 13.67 20.05 -21.47
C PRO A 809 12.44 19.30 -20.95
N ASP A 810 11.67 18.71 -21.88
CA ASP A 810 10.52 17.85 -21.56
C ASP A 810 11.01 16.45 -21.15
N PHE A 811 11.60 16.41 -19.95
CA PHE A 811 12.11 15.21 -19.30
C PHE A 811 11.02 14.59 -18.44
N THR A 812 10.89 13.27 -18.51
CA THR A 812 9.85 12.54 -17.80
C THR A 812 10.07 12.65 -16.29
N SER A 813 11.32 12.64 -15.82
CA SER A 813 11.65 12.84 -14.40
C SER A 813 11.11 14.17 -13.85
N PHE A 814 11.17 15.25 -14.64
CA PHE A 814 10.77 16.59 -14.20
C PHE A 814 9.26 16.70 -13.94
N GLN A 815 8.43 15.87 -14.59
CA GLN A 815 6.98 15.88 -14.42
C GLN A 815 6.54 15.31 -13.06
N TYR A 816 7.34 14.44 -12.46
CA TYR A 816 7.05 13.84 -11.14
C TYR A 816 7.56 14.68 -9.96
N ILE A 817 8.39 15.70 -10.21
CA ILE A 817 8.88 16.61 -9.18
C ILE A 817 7.85 17.73 -8.99
N SER A 818 7.37 17.92 -7.76
CA SER A 818 6.37 18.95 -7.42
C SER A 818 5.12 18.91 -8.32
N ASN A 819 4.76 17.70 -8.80
CA ASN A 819 3.69 17.43 -9.77
C ASN A 819 3.77 18.31 -11.04
N GLY A 820 4.98 18.66 -11.48
CA GLY A 820 5.23 19.51 -12.66
C GLY A 820 4.92 20.99 -12.47
N ASN A 821 4.60 21.45 -11.26
CA ASN A 821 4.19 22.82 -10.95
C ASN A 821 5.23 23.60 -10.14
N GLY A 822 6.48 23.16 -10.13
CA GLY A 822 7.58 23.79 -9.39
C GLY A 822 8.18 25.01 -10.11
N VAL A 823 9.13 25.69 -9.44
CA VAL A 823 9.92 26.78 -10.00
C VAL A 823 11.26 26.30 -10.58
N ALA A 824 11.78 25.17 -10.10
CA ALA A 824 13.11 24.67 -10.48
C ALA A 824 13.11 23.91 -11.83
N PHE A 825 12.19 22.95 -11.99
CA PHE A 825 12.16 21.98 -13.09
C PHE A 825 11.13 22.28 -14.19
N THR A 826 10.18 23.18 -13.93
CA THR A 826 9.14 23.56 -14.91
C THR A 826 9.67 24.56 -15.95
N THR A 827 9.17 24.46 -17.19
CA THR A 827 9.54 25.37 -18.29
C THR A 827 8.97 26.79 -18.08
N ILE A 828 9.55 27.77 -18.78
CA ILE A 828 9.19 29.17 -18.63
C ILE A 828 7.83 29.47 -19.28
N THR A 829 6.92 30.01 -18.49
CA THR A 829 5.60 30.51 -18.89
C THR A 829 5.36 31.84 -18.18
N ASP A 830 4.37 32.63 -18.60
CA ASP A 830 4.05 33.88 -17.88
C ASP A 830 3.60 33.62 -16.45
N ARG A 831 2.86 32.52 -16.22
CA ARG A 831 2.53 32.02 -14.88
C ARG A 831 3.78 31.73 -14.06
N TRP A 832 4.75 31.01 -14.64
CA TRP A 832 6.02 30.69 -13.98
C TRP A 832 6.82 31.95 -13.62
N LYS A 833 6.84 32.98 -14.49
CA LYS A 833 7.55 34.25 -14.20
C LYS A 833 6.99 34.94 -12.95
N VAL A 834 5.67 35.01 -12.84
CA VAL A 834 4.99 35.61 -11.67
C VAL A 834 5.23 34.74 -10.42
N HIS A 835 5.00 33.43 -10.55
CA HIS A 835 5.22 32.45 -9.48
C HIS A 835 6.65 32.52 -8.92
N ARG A 836 7.66 32.52 -9.79
CA ARG A 836 9.06 32.65 -9.40
C ARG A 836 9.38 33.99 -8.75
N LYS A 837 8.78 35.09 -9.20
CA LYS A 837 9.00 36.42 -8.60
C LYS A 837 8.52 36.44 -7.16
N VAL A 838 7.34 35.88 -6.88
CA VAL A 838 6.81 35.70 -5.52
C VAL A 838 7.71 34.77 -4.71
N ALA A 839 8.10 33.64 -5.30
CA ALA A 839 8.99 32.68 -4.65
C ALA A 839 10.29 33.35 -4.17
N GLN A 840 10.93 34.12 -5.05
CA GLN A 840 12.17 34.84 -4.79
C GLN A 840 12.01 35.94 -3.74
N SER A 841 10.92 36.71 -3.78
CA SER A 841 10.70 37.76 -2.78
C SER A 841 10.50 37.21 -1.37
N THR A 842 9.77 36.09 -1.24
CA THR A 842 9.53 35.46 0.07
C THR A 842 10.80 34.82 0.62
N VAL A 843 11.58 34.09 -0.19
CA VAL A 843 12.87 33.53 0.27
C VAL A 843 13.82 34.65 0.70
N ARG A 844 13.86 35.78 -0.03
CA ARG A 844 14.69 36.93 0.33
C ARG A 844 14.28 37.58 1.66
N MET A 845 13.00 37.53 2.04
CA MET A 845 12.52 38.03 3.33
C MET A 845 13.22 37.33 4.50
N PHE A 846 13.53 36.03 4.39
CA PHE A 846 14.19 35.25 5.44
C PHE A 846 15.72 35.31 5.40
N SER A 847 16.32 35.99 4.41
CA SER A 847 17.77 36.20 4.34
C SER A 847 18.17 37.65 4.62
N THR A 848 17.82 38.57 3.72
CA THR A 848 18.26 39.98 3.76
C THR A 848 17.10 40.98 3.81
N GLY A 849 15.87 40.53 3.56
CA GLY A 849 14.71 41.39 3.37
C GLY A 849 14.01 41.85 4.65
N ASN A 850 14.19 41.14 5.77
CA ASN A 850 13.58 41.52 7.05
C ASN A 850 14.51 41.13 8.23
N PRO A 851 14.91 42.09 9.10
CA PRO A 851 15.80 41.80 10.23
C PRO A 851 15.25 40.79 11.24
N HIS A 852 13.93 40.76 11.45
CA HIS A 852 13.30 39.86 12.40
C HIS A 852 13.37 38.40 11.93
N THR A 853 12.94 38.12 10.71
CA THR A 853 13.01 36.77 10.10
C THR A 853 14.45 36.30 9.91
N LYS A 854 15.40 37.21 9.63
CA LYS A 854 16.84 36.91 9.62
C LYS A 854 17.32 36.42 10.99
N ARG A 855 16.91 37.08 12.08
CA ARG A 855 17.25 36.64 13.47
C ARG A 855 16.58 35.30 13.82
N THR A 856 15.35 35.06 13.38
CA THR A 856 14.67 33.77 13.55
C THR A 856 15.43 32.65 12.83
N PHE A 857 15.92 32.90 11.62
CA PHE A 857 16.75 31.95 10.89
C PHE A 857 18.07 31.65 11.61
N GLU A 858 18.77 32.69 12.08
CA GLU A 858 19.98 32.55 12.91
C GLU A 858 19.72 31.69 14.15
N HIS A 859 18.61 31.95 14.85
CA HIS A 859 18.21 31.20 16.04
C HIS A 859 17.97 29.71 15.74
N HIS A 860 17.32 29.38 14.61
CA HIS A 860 17.15 27.99 14.20
C HIS A 860 18.48 27.28 13.91
N ILE A 861 19.46 27.98 13.30
CA ILE A 861 20.80 27.44 13.08
C ILE A 861 21.52 27.17 14.41
N LEU A 862 21.46 28.11 15.36
CA LEU A 862 22.10 27.96 16.68
C LEU A 862 21.53 26.78 17.47
N CYS A 863 20.20 26.66 17.51
CA CYS A 863 19.51 25.56 18.19
C CYS A 863 19.86 24.20 17.57
N GLU A 864 19.89 24.11 16.24
CA GLU A 864 20.26 22.86 15.57
C GLU A 864 21.74 22.52 15.76
N PHE A 865 22.62 23.52 15.68
CA PHE A 865 24.06 23.33 15.86
C PHE A 865 24.37 22.79 17.26
N LYS A 866 23.69 23.30 18.29
CA LYS A 866 23.82 22.79 19.67
C LYS A 866 23.50 21.29 19.73
N GLU A 867 22.35 20.88 19.21
CA GLU A 867 21.90 19.48 19.25
C GLU A 867 22.86 18.57 18.45
N LEU A 868 23.30 19.02 17.28
CA LEU A 868 24.27 18.30 16.47
C LEU A 868 25.62 18.14 17.18
N LEU A 869 26.12 19.21 17.82
CA LEU A 869 27.40 19.18 18.53
C LEU A 869 27.34 18.23 19.73
N GLN A 870 26.26 18.26 20.51
CA GLN A 870 26.03 17.32 21.61
C GLN A 870 26.03 15.87 21.10
N LEU A 871 25.35 15.61 19.99
CA LEU A 871 25.33 14.30 19.35
C LEU A 871 26.73 13.85 18.90
N PHE A 872 27.50 14.74 18.27
CA PHE A 872 28.85 14.44 17.78
C PHE A 872 29.83 14.16 18.91
N VAL A 873 29.77 14.92 20.01
CA VAL A 873 30.59 14.67 21.20
C VAL A 873 30.21 13.33 21.84
N GLY A 874 28.91 13.04 21.99
CA GLY A 874 28.44 11.76 22.50
C GLY A 874 28.91 10.57 21.66
N LYS A 875 28.80 10.67 20.33
CA LYS A 875 29.29 9.64 19.40
C LYS A 875 30.80 9.46 19.45
N THR A 876 31.55 10.54 19.64
CA THR A 876 33.00 10.48 19.85
C THR A 876 33.34 9.74 21.14
N GLN A 877 32.58 9.94 22.23
CA GLN A 877 32.78 9.23 23.49
C GLN A 877 32.44 7.74 23.38
N GLU A 878 31.36 7.39 22.65
CA GLU A 878 30.90 6.01 22.47
C GLU A 878 31.82 5.19 21.54
N GLN A 879 32.24 5.77 20.41
CA GLN A 879 32.83 5.02 19.29
C GLN A 879 34.24 5.48 18.91
N ARG A 880 34.76 6.53 19.54
CA ARG A 880 35.99 7.26 19.20
C ARG A 880 35.94 7.97 17.83
N TYR A 881 35.59 7.26 16.76
CA TYR A 881 35.39 7.82 15.42
C TYR A 881 34.04 7.36 14.85
N PHE A 882 33.30 8.26 14.18
CA PHE A 882 31.99 7.95 13.61
C PHE A 882 31.78 8.67 12.27
N GLN A 883 30.82 8.19 11.46
CA GLN A 883 30.49 8.80 10.16
C GLN A 883 29.45 9.92 10.32
N PRO A 884 29.74 11.17 9.93
CA PRO A 884 28.84 12.31 10.18
C PRO A 884 27.75 12.48 9.10
N MET A 885 27.83 11.76 7.98
CA MET A 885 27.09 12.05 6.75
C MET A 885 25.57 12.14 6.95
N THR A 886 24.96 11.12 7.56
CA THR A 886 23.50 11.06 7.80
C THR A 886 23.03 12.15 8.76
N TYR A 887 23.83 12.45 9.79
CA TYR A 887 23.50 13.49 10.76
C TYR A 887 23.51 14.89 10.13
N LEU A 888 24.44 15.17 9.22
CA LEU A 888 24.49 16.44 8.49
C LEU A 888 23.30 16.64 7.55
N VAL A 889 22.81 15.54 6.95
CA VAL A 889 21.57 15.56 6.14
C VAL A 889 20.38 15.93 7.02
N VAL A 890 20.21 15.27 8.17
CA VAL A 890 19.10 15.54 9.10
C VAL A 890 19.20 16.96 9.68
N SER A 891 20.39 17.41 10.07
CA SER A 891 20.63 18.76 10.60
C SER A 891 20.20 19.85 9.62
N THR A 892 20.63 19.72 8.37
CA THR A 892 20.25 20.65 7.30
C THR A 892 18.74 20.65 7.07
N ALA A 893 18.13 19.46 7.05
CA ALA A 893 16.69 19.30 6.90
C ALA A 893 15.91 19.90 8.07
N ASN A 894 16.41 19.78 9.31
CA ASN A 894 15.77 20.33 10.50
C ASN A 894 15.80 21.86 10.51
N ILE A 895 16.92 22.49 10.14
CA ILE A 895 17.01 23.95 10.00
C ILE A 895 15.93 24.44 9.03
N MET A 896 15.84 23.80 7.87
CA MET A 896 14.89 24.20 6.83
C MET A 896 13.45 23.80 7.16
N SER A 897 13.23 22.73 7.94
CA SER A 897 11.92 22.37 8.46
C SER A 897 11.44 23.40 9.49
N ALA A 898 12.32 23.91 10.34
CA ALA A 898 11.99 24.97 11.28
C ALA A 898 11.62 26.27 10.55
N VAL A 899 12.39 26.63 9.52
CA VAL A 899 12.13 27.83 8.70
C VAL A 899 10.86 27.71 7.86
N CYS A 900 10.59 26.54 7.29
CA CYS A 900 9.43 26.33 6.43
C CYS A 900 8.15 26.02 7.21
N PHE A 901 8.22 25.32 8.34
CA PHE A 901 7.05 24.74 9.01
C PHE A 901 6.98 25.00 10.53
N GLY A 902 7.94 25.76 11.09
CA GLY A 902 8.01 26.01 12.53
C GLY A 902 8.30 24.77 13.39
N LYS A 903 8.73 23.64 12.78
CA LYS A 903 8.90 22.35 13.47
C LYS A 903 10.26 21.72 13.22
N ARG A 904 10.87 21.18 14.28
CA ARG A 904 12.08 20.34 14.26
C ARG A 904 11.75 18.91 14.64
N TYR A 905 12.54 17.95 14.16
CA TYR A 905 12.38 16.52 14.41
C TYR A 905 13.62 15.97 15.12
N ALA A 906 13.41 14.92 15.91
CA ALA A 906 14.51 14.22 16.57
C ALA A 906 15.40 13.54 15.52
N TYR A 907 16.71 13.41 15.82
CA TYR A 907 17.67 12.82 14.90
C TYR A 907 17.40 11.34 14.59
N ASP A 908 16.65 10.64 15.44
CA ASP A 908 16.25 9.24 15.30
C ASP A 908 14.81 9.05 14.79
N ASP A 909 14.11 10.14 14.43
CA ASP A 909 12.78 10.10 13.84
C ASP A 909 12.81 9.36 12.50
N LYS A 910 12.26 8.14 12.49
CA LYS A 910 12.32 7.23 11.35
C LYS A 910 11.49 7.72 10.15
N GLU A 911 10.46 8.54 10.37
CA GLU A 911 9.64 9.09 9.29
C GLU A 911 10.38 10.24 8.64
N PHE A 912 10.93 11.16 9.44
CA PHE A 912 11.73 12.26 8.94
C PHE A 912 12.98 11.76 8.22
N GLN A 913 13.73 10.80 8.79
CA GLN A 913 14.86 10.16 8.12
C GLN A 913 14.48 9.47 6.79
N GLN A 914 13.27 8.92 6.66
CA GLN A 914 12.84 8.30 5.41
C GLN A 914 12.56 9.34 4.32
N VAL A 915 11.94 10.46 4.69
CA VAL A 915 11.65 11.57 3.77
C VAL A 915 12.94 12.23 3.28
N VAL A 916 13.94 12.40 4.16
CA VAL A 916 15.16 13.18 3.85
C VAL A 916 16.38 12.31 3.51
N GLY A 917 16.38 11.04 3.91
CA GLY A 917 17.54 10.14 3.84
C GLY A 917 17.69 9.39 2.51
N ARG A 918 16.77 9.57 1.55
CA ARG A 918 16.83 8.93 0.22
C ARG A 918 17.26 9.88 -0.91
N ASN A 919 17.87 11.02 -0.57
CA ASN A 919 18.27 12.05 -1.53
C ASN A 919 19.23 11.54 -2.63
N ASP A 920 20.04 10.50 -2.36
CA ASP A 920 20.93 9.91 -3.38
C ASP A 920 20.17 9.32 -4.58
N GLN A 921 19.00 8.73 -4.34
CA GLN A 921 18.17 8.18 -5.42
C GLN A 921 17.54 9.30 -6.26
N PHE A 922 17.20 10.42 -5.61
CA PHE A 922 16.73 11.63 -6.29
C PHE A 922 17.81 12.20 -7.21
N THR A 923 19.01 12.45 -6.68
CA THR A 923 20.10 13.13 -7.41
C THR A 923 20.60 12.34 -8.60
N GLN A 924 20.64 11.00 -8.52
CA GLN A 924 21.03 10.13 -9.63
C GLN A 924 20.03 10.15 -10.79
N THR A 925 18.75 10.39 -10.51
CA THR A 925 17.68 10.36 -11.52
C THR A 925 17.52 11.69 -12.26
N VAL A 926 17.88 12.82 -11.63
CA VAL A 926 17.68 14.18 -12.18
C VAL A 926 18.94 14.84 -12.71
N GLY A 927 20.12 14.26 -12.43
CA GLY A 927 21.40 14.78 -12.89
C GLY A 927 21.58 14.70 -14.41
N SER A 928 22.42 15.58 -14.95
CA SER A 928 22.83 15.54 -16.36
C SER A 928 23.49 14.19 -16.69
N GLY A 929 22.81 13.39 -17.52
CA GLY A 929 23.21 12.02 -17.86
C GLY A 929 22.21 10.93 -17.44
N SER A 930 21.09 11.29 -16.81
CA SER A 930 20.02 10.35 -16.45
C SER A 930 19.51 9.55 -17.65
N LEU A 931 19.65 8.22 -17.58
CA LEU A 931 19.31 7.31 -18.67
C LEU A 931 17.80 7.27 -18.94
N VAL A 932 16.96 7.51 -17.93
CA VAL A 932 15.50 7.55 -18.07
C VAL A 932 15.07 8.72 -18.98
N ASP A 933 15.72 9.87 -18.86
CA ASP A 933 15.32 11.08 -19.59
C ASP A 933 15.86 11.11 -21.03
N VAL A 934 17.06 10.55 -21.24
CA VAL A 934 17.68 10.47 -22.57
C VAL A 934 17.25 9.22 -23.37
N MET A 935 16.75 8.18 -22.69
CA MET A 935 16.19 6.96 -23.28
C MET A 935 14.88 6.54 -22.58
N PRO A 936 13.77 7.28 -22.79
CA PRO A 936 12.51 7.05 -22.08
C PRO A 936 11.90 5.67 -22.28
N TRP A 937 12.26 4.97 -23.35
CA TRP A 937 11.78 3.61 -23.61
C TRP A 937 12.25 2.59 -22.56
N LEU A 938 13.35 2.87 -21.84
CA LEU A 938 13.85 2.01 -20.76
C LEU A 938 12.88 1.87 -19.58
N GLN A 939 11.89 2.78 -19.45
CA GLN A 939 10.89 2.69 -18.37
C GLN A 939 9.87 1.56 -18.57
N TYR A 940 9.75 1.01 -19.77
CA TYR A 940 8.72 0.01 -20.11
C TYR A 940 9.19 -1.44 -19.96
N PHE A 941 10.50 -1.67 -19.83
CA PHE A 941 11.09 -3.00 -19.73
C PHE A 941 11.66 -3.26 -18.33
N PRO A 942 11.63 -4.49 -17.80
CA PRO A 942 12.22 -4.81 -16.51
C PRO A 942 13.75 -4.67 -16.57
N ASN A 943 14.29 -3.59 -16.02
CA ASN A 943 15.72 -3.32 -15.94
C ASN A 943 16.05 -2.45 -14.70
N PRO A 944 17.34 -2.33 -14.33
CA PRO A 944 17.75 -1.55 -13.16
C PRO A 944 17.35 -0.06 -13.23
N ILE A 945 17.30 0.51 -14.43
CA ILE A 945 16.94 1.92 -14.66
C ILE A 945 15.45 2.14 -14.39
N LYS A 946 14.58 1.20 -14.78
CA LYS A 946 13.16 1.23 -14.41
C LYS A 946 12.97 1.15 -12.89
N THR A 947 13.69 0.26 -12.22
CA THR A 947 13.61 0.11 -10.74
C THR A 947 14.03 1.40 -10.04
N MET A 948 15.14 2.00 -10.47
CA MET A 948 15.60 3.29 -9.97
C MET A 948 14.55 4.40 -10.23
N PHE A 949 13.93 4.42 -11.41
CA PHE A 949 12.88 5.39 -11.73
C PHE A 949 11.58 5.20 -10.94
N ASP A 950 11.15 3.97 -10.69
CA ASP A 950 9.96 3.69 -9.89
C ASP A 950 10.16 4.04 -8.40
N ASN A 951 11.38 3.81 -7.88
CA ASN A 951 11.78 4.30 -6.56
C ASN A 951 11.77 5.83 -6.51
N PHE A 952 12.29 6.49 -7.55
CA PHE A 952 12.23 7.95 -7.69
C PHE A 952 10.79 8.49 -7.69
N LYS A 953 9.87 7.84 -8.41
CA LYS A 953 8.44 8.20 -8.40
C LYS A 953 7.83 8.07 -7.01
N SER A 954 8.07 6.92 -6.36
CA SER A 954 7.53 6.63 -5.02
C SER A 954 8.04 7.66 -3.99
N LEU A 955 9.33 7.98 -4.04
CA LEU A 955 9.95 9.00 -3.19
C LEU A 955 9.34 10.39 -3.39
N ASN A 956 9.13 10.83 -4.63
CA ASN A 956 8.54 12.13 -4.89
C ASN A 956 7.06 12.19 -4.47
N VAL A 957 6.32 11.08 -4.53
CA VAL A 957 4.95 11.00 -4.00
C VAL A 957 4.93 11.11 -2.47
N GLU A 958 5.79 10.34 -1.78
CA GLU A 958 5.95 10.41 -0.31
C GLU A 958 6.32 11.84 0.14
N PHE A 959 7.31 12.45 -0.53
CA PHE A 959 7.75 13.82 -0.26
C PHE A 959 6.64 14.83 -0.53
N ALA A 960 5.91 14.73 -1.65
CA ALA A 960 4.82 15.65 -1.97
C ALA A 960 3.67 15.56 -0.95
N MET A 961 3.34 14.36 -0.48
CA MET A 961 2.34 14.17 0.58
C MET A 961 2.78 14.81 1.90
N PHE A 962 4.05 14.62 2.30
CA PHE A 962 4.61 15.25 3.50
C PHE A 962 4.49 16.78 3.46
N ILE A 963 4.85 17.41 2.33
CA ILE A 963 4.74 18.86 2.17
C ILE A 963 3.28 19.31 2.15
N GLN A 964 2.41 18.57 1.45
CA GLN A 964 0.99 18.90 1.34
C GLN A 964 0.30 18.90 2.70
N ASP A 965 0.59 17.91 3.55
CA ASP A 965 0.03 17.83 4.90
C ASP A 965 0.42 19.05 5.73
N LYS A 966 1.68 19.52 5.61
CA LYS A 966 2.15 20.73 6.29
C LYS A 966 1.47 21.99 5.77
N VAL A 967 1.34 22.15 4.46
CA VAL A 967 0.64 23.33 3.90
C VAL A 967 -0.83 23.36 4.32
N ILE A 968 -1.50 22.21 4.38
CA ILE A 968 -2.89 22.10 4.86
C ILE A 968 -3.00 22.51 6.34
N GLU A 969 -2.06 22.07 7.18
CA GLU A 969 -2.00 22.45 8.61
C GLU A 969 -1.84 23.98 8.79
N HIS A 970 -0.97 24.60 7.99
CA HIS A 970 -0.76 26.05 8.04
C HIS A 970 -2.01 26.82 7.58
N ARG A 971 -2.65 26.39 6.49
CA ARG A 971 -3.90 27.01 6.01
C ARG A 971 -5.04 26.98 7.03
N LYS A 972 -5.10 25.96 7.89
CA LYS A 972 -6.13 25.88 8.96
C LYS A 972 -5.88 26.84 10.11
N THR A 973 -4.63 27.24 10.33
CA THR A 973 -4.19 27.95 11.54
C THR A 973 -3.70 29.37 11.26
N ILE A 974 -3.58 29.75 9.98
CA ILE A 974 -3.09 31.07 9.57
C ILE A 974 -4.04 32.18 10.05
N GLN A 975 -3.46 33.22 10.63
CA GLN A 975 -4.15 34.44 11.02
C GLN A 975 -3.62 35.57 10.14
N SER A 976 -4.50 36.32 9.47
CA SER A 976 -4.12 37.28 8.42
C SER A 976 -3.14 38.40 8.85
N SER A 977 -2.94 38.59 10.16
CA SER A 977 -2.06 39.60 10.76
C SER A 977 -0.67 39.08 11.16
N THR A 978 -0.40 37.77 11.16
CA THR A 978 0.85 37.22 11.73
C THR A 978 1.43 36.12 10.85
N ILE A 979 2.66 36.34 10.36
CA ILE A 979 3.43 35.36 9.58
C ILE A 979 4.36 34.61 10.55
N ARG A 980 4.12 33.31 10.76
CA ARG A 980 4.94 32.49 11.69
C ARG A 980 6.21 31.97 11.03
N ASP A 981 6.12 31.55 9.78
CA ASP A 981 7.16 30.86 9.04
C ASP A 981 7.07 31.14 7.53
N MET A 982 7.95 30.50 6.75
CA MET A 982 8.00 30.72 5.31
C MET A 982 6.77 30.18 4.57
N THR A 983 6.07 29.17 5.09
CA THR A 983 4.85 28.65 4.47
C THR A 983 3.71 29.66 4.59
N ASP A 984 3.50 30.25 5.78
CA ASP A 984 2.54 31.35 5.96
C ASP A 984 2.85 32.52 5.01
N ALA A 985 4.14 32.88 4.89
CA ALA A 985 4.59 33.96 4.01
C ALA A 985 4.30 33.66 2.52
N PHE A 986 4.43 32.40 2.08
CA PHE A 986 4.06 31.99 0.73
C PHE A 986 2.56 32.00 0.50
N ILE A 987 1.76 31.56 1.47
CA ILE A 987 0.29 31.57 1.38
C ILE A 987 -0.20 33.01 1.19
N VAL A 988 0.17 33.92 2.09
CA VAL A 988 -0.24 35.33 2.03
C VAL A 988 0.22 36.00 0.74
N ALA A 989 1.47 35.79 0.34
CA ALA A 989 1.99 36.41 -0.88
C ALA A 989 1.27 35.91 -2.14
N MET A 990 0.94 34.62 -2.22
CA MET A 990 0.19 34.06 -3.36
C MET A 990 -1.26 34.53 -3.39
N GLU A 991 -1.92 34.66 -2.24
CA GLU A 991 -3.28 35.21 -2.15
C GLU A 991 -3.32 36.67 -2.64
N GLN A 992 -2.38 37.51 -2.21
CA GLN A 992 -2.30 38.89 -2.68
C GLN A 992 -2.09 39.01 -4.20
N VAL A 993 -1.29 38.10 -4.80
CA VAL A 993 -1.09 38.09 -6.25
C VAL A 993 -2.32 37.55 -6.97
N ARG A 994 -3.02 36.56 -6.40
CA ARG A 994 -4.29 36.06 -6.93
C ARG A 994 -5.33 37.18 -7.00
N ASP A 995 -5.48 37.96 -5.93
CA ASP A 995 -6.44 39.07 -5.85
C ASP A 995 -6.13 40.19 -6.87
N LYS A 996 -4.83 40.46 -7.11
CA LYS A 996 -4.41 41.54 -8.02
C LYS A 996 -4.40 41.15 -9.51
N THR A 997 -4.17 39.88 -9.84
CA THR A 997 -3.88 39.47 -11.23
C THR A 997 -4.87 38.46 -11.81
N GLY A 998 -5.63 37.72 -10.99
CA GLY A 998 -6.55 36.67 -11.45
C GLY A 998 -5.90 35.43 -12.10
N ILE A 999 -4.57 35.41 -12.27
CA ILE A 999 -3.82 34.40 -13.03
C ILE A 999 -3.77 33.01 -12.32
N PHE A 1000 -4.11 32.95 -11.02
CA PHE A 1000 -3.94 31.77 -10.15
C PHE A 1000 -5.26 31.17 -9.62
N ALA A 1001 -6.39 31.35 -10.33
CA ALA A 1001 -7.72 31.00 -9.82
C ALA A 1001 -8.01 29.49 -9.63
N GLU A 1002 -7.28 28.58 -10.28
CA GLU A 1002 -7.65 27.15 -10.38
C GLU A 1002 -6.72 26.16 -9.66
N LYS A 1003 -5.47 26.51 -9.33
CA LYS A 1003 -4.45 25.55 -8.83
C LYS A 1003 -3.56 26.14 -7.74
N ASP A 1004 -3.31 25.37 -6.68
CA ASP A 1004 -2.42 25.77 -5.58
C ASP A 1004 -0.94 25.52 -5.92
N PHE A 1005 -0.15 26.61 -5.95
CA PHE A 1005 1.30 26.58 -6.19
C PHE A 1005 2.13 26.71 -4.90
N VAL A 1006 1.50 26.92 -3.74
CA VAL A 1006 2.21 27.04 -2.46
C VAL A 1006 2.93 25.73 -2.15
N THR A 1007 2.21 24.61 -2.23
CA THR A 1007 2.74 23.27 -1.97
C THR A 1007 3.96 22.95 -2.83
N SER A 1008 3.92 23.25 -4.14
CA SER A 1008 5.07 23.02 -5.03
C SER A 1008 6.25 23.96 -4.75
N THR A 1009 5.99 25.22 -4.35
CA THR A 1009 7.06 26.17 -4.01
C THR A 1009 7.78 25.78 -2.73
N VAL A 1010 7.01 25.46 -1.68
CA VAL A 1010 7.54 25.04 -0.39
C VAL A 1010 8.32 23.73 -0.56
N GLY A 1011 7.79 22.79 -1.34
CA GLY A 1011 8.47 21.56 -1.70
C GLY A 1011 9.80 21.79 -2.43
N ASP A 1012 9.83 22.68 -3.42
CA ASP A 1012 11.06 23.05 -4.15
C ASP A 1012 12.11 23.68 -3.23
N VAL A 1013 11.71 24.59 -2.33
CA VAL A 1013 12.63 25.28 -1.38
C VAL A 1013 13.17 24.29 -0.36
N PHE A 1014 12.29 23.52 0.29
CA PHE A 1014 12.69 22.52 1.28
C PHE A 1014 13.56 21.44 0.64
N GLY A 1015 13.13 20.83 -0.47
CA GLY A 1015 13.86 19.76 -1.15
C GLY A 1015 15.24 20.19 -1.67
N ALA A 1016 15.35 21.35 -2.33
CA ALA A 1016 16.63 21.84 -2.84
C ALA A 1016 17.66 22.11 -1.73
N SER A 1017 17.19 22.56 -0.57
CA SER A 1017 18.06 22.89 0.57
C SER A 1017 18.67 21.66 1.23
N GLN A 1018 18.00 20.49 1.19
CA GLN A 1018 18.48 19.31 1.91
C GLN A 1018 19.77 18.75 1.31
N ASP A 1019 19.77 18.46 0.02
CA ASP A 1019 20.89 17.76 -0.62
C ASP A 1019 22.11 18.66 -0.82
N THR A 1020 21.89 19.90 -1.29
CA THR A 1020 22.98 20.81 -1.66
C THR A 1020 23.74 21.33 -0.44
N LEU A 1021 23.04 21.74 0.62
CA LEU A 1021 23.68 22.26 1.82
C LEU A 1021 24.32 21.15 2.65
N SER A 1022 23.67 19.98 2.78
CA SER A 1022 24.29 18.85 3.48
C SER A 1022 25.58 18.39 2.78
N THR A 1023 25.60 18.36 1.45
CA THR A 1023 26.81 18.08 0.66
C THR A 1023 27.89 19.12 0.90
N ALA A 1024 27.54 20.42 0.92
CA ALA A 1024 28.49 21.47 1.24
C ALA A 1024 29.07 21.31 2.66
N LEU A 1025 28.25 21.02 3.67
CA LEU A 1025 28.70 20.78 5.04
C LEU A 1025 29.61 19.55 5.16
N GLN A 1026 29.32 18.48 4.41
CA GLN A 1026 30.19 17.30 4.34
C GLN A 1026 31.56 17.66 3.76
N TRP A 1027 31.61 18.46 2.69
CA TRP A 1027 32.87 18.96 2.13
C TRP A 1027 33.62 19.89 3.09
N ILE A 1028 32.92 20.77 3.82
CA ILE A 1028 33.53 21.62 4.86
C ILE A 1028 34.26 20.74 5.87
N ILE A 1029 33.57 19.76 6.45
CA ILE A 1029 34.17 18.87 7.46
C ILE A 1029 35.34 18.07 6.87
N LEU A 1030 35.18 17.53 5.66
CA LEU A 1030 36.24 16.76 5.00
C LEU A 1030 37.51 17.61 4.75
N VAL A 1031 37.36 18.87 4.34
CA VAL A 1031 38.49 19.78 4.14
C VAL A 1031 39.13 20.16 5.47
N LEU A 1032 38.34 20.42 6.53
CA LEU A 1032 38.85 20.76 7.86
C LEU A 1032 39.70 19.63 8.48
N ILE A 1033 39.33 18.36 8.26
CA ILE A 1033 40.12 17.22 8.74
C ILE A 1033 41.32 16.90 7.83
N LYS A 1034 41.26 17.30 6.55
CA LYS A 1034 42.37 17.13 5.60
C LYS A 1034 43.49 18.14 5.82
N TYR A 1035 43.13 19.37 6.19
CA TYR A 1035 44.06 20.50 6.40
C TYR A 1035 43.89 21.07 7.83
N PRO A 1036 44.42 20.39 8.86
CA PRO A 1036 44.34 20.86 10.25
C PRO A 1036 44.91 22.27 10.47
N GLU A 1037 45.91 22.67 9.67
CA GLU A 1037 46.49 24.01 9.69
C GLU A 1037 45.49 25.09 9.25
N MET A 1038 44.62 24.77 8.28
CA MET A 1038 43.55 25.68 7.86
C MET A 1038 42.47 25.77 8.93
N GLN A 1039 42.13 24.63 9.55
CA GLN A 1039 41.21 24.61 10.68
C GLN A 1039 41.69 25.51 11.81
N LEU A 1040 42.97 25.42 12.19
CA LEU A 1040 43.58 26.30 13.20
C LEU A 1040 43.53 27.78 12.81
N ARG A 1041 43.78 28.10 11.53
CA ARG A 1041 43.73 29.49 11.07
C ARG A 1041 42.32 30.08 11.09
N LEU A 1042 41.31 29.29 10.71
CA LEU A 1042 39.90 29.69 10.82
C LEU A 1042 39.51 29.90 12.29
N GLN A 1043 39.97 29.03 13.19
CA GLN A 1043 39.78 29.17 14.63
C GLN A 1043 40.38 30.47 15.18
N GLN A 1044 41.61 30.81 14.77
CA GLN A 1044 42.29 32.05 15.17
C GLN A 1044 41.56 33.30 14.69
N GLU A 1045 41.02 33.30 13.46
CA GLU A 1045 40.25 34.45 12.96
C GLU A 1045 38.98 34.67 13.81
N VAL A 1046 38.22 33.60 14.06
CA VAL A 1046 36.99 33.69 14.85
C VAL A 1046 37.28 34.13 16.28
N ASP A 1047 38.29 33.55 16.92
CA ASP A 1047 38.64 33.92 18.29
C ASP A 1047 39.13 35.38 18.38
N ARG A 1048 39.76 35.92 17.34
CA ARG A 1048 40.19 37.32 17.28
C ARG A 1048 39.01 38.29 17.10
N VAL A 1049 38.05 37.98 16.23
CA VAL A 1049 36.96 38.89 15.85
C VAL A 1049 35.77 38.79 16.83
N VAL A 1050 35.37 37.56 17.16
CA VAL A 1050 34.20 37.29 17.99
C VAL A 1050 34.58 37.16 19.46
N GLY A 1051 35.77 36.65 19.75
CA GLY A 1051 36.19 36.27 21.10
C GLY A 1051 35.51 34.99 21.59
N ARG A 1052 35.76 34.63 22.85
CA ARG A 1052 35.18 33.44 23.50
C ARG A 1052 33.98 33.75 24.40
N GLY A 1053 33.57 35.02 24.52
CA GLY A 1053 32.52 35.49 25.42
C GLY A 1053 31.11 35.51 24.82
N ARG A 1054 30.97 35.29 23.51
CA ARG A 1054 29.69 35.20 22.80
C ARG A 1054 29.79 34.22 21.63
N LEU A 1055 28.65 33.82 21.06
CA LEU A 1055 28.61 33.02 19.83
C LEU A 1055 28.76 33.92 18.58
N PRO A 1056 29.34 33.39 17.48
CA PRO A 1056 29.28 34.03 16.17
C PRO A 1056 27.83 34.27 15.74
N SER A 1057 27.56 35.41 15.13
CA SER A 1057 26.26 35.77 14.54
C SER A 1057 26.39 36.02 13.04
N ILE A 1058 25.26 36.11 12.34
CA ILE A 1058 25.27 36.42 10.90
C ILE A 1058 25.90 37.80 10.63
N ASP A 1059 25.78 38.73 11.56
CA ASP A 1059 26.31 40.10 11.40
C ASP A 1059 27.85 40.15 11.45
N ASP A 1060 28.51 39.09 11.93
CA ASP A 1060 29.98 38.97 11.93
C ASP A 1060 30.56 38.66 10.54
N GLN A 1061 29.73 38.31 9.55
CA GLN A 1061 30.16 37.84 8.22
C GLN A 1061 31.12 38.80 7.50
N THR A 1062 30.92 40.11 7.65
CA THR A 1062 31.75 41.12 6.99
C THR A 1062 33.14 41.25 7.58
N GLN A 1063 33.34 40.79 8.82
CA GLN A 1063 34.61 40.87 9.56
C GLN A 1063 35.39 39.53 9.50
N LEU A 1064 34.70 38.42 9.26
CA LEU A 1064 35.27 37.08 9.11
C LEU A 1064 35.57 36.77 7.63
N SER A 1065 36.50 37.53 7.07
CA SER A 1065 36.87 37.47 5.64
C SER A 1065 37.52 36.13 5.26
N TYR A 1066 38.29 35.52 6.15
CA TYR A 1066 38.96 34.24 5.89
C TYR A 1066 37.98 33.06 5.88
N ILE A 1067 36.99 33.03 6.77
CA ILE A 1067 35.89 32.05 6.69
C ILE A 1067 35.17 32.17 5.35
N MET A 1068 34.84 33.38 4.91
CA MET A 1068 34.17 33.56 3.62
C MET A 1068 35.07 33.15 2.45
N ALA A 1069 36.37 33.47 2.51
CA ALA A 1069 37.36 33.02 1.53
C ALA A 1069 37.42 31.49 1.44
N PHE A 1070 37.41 30.81 2.59
CA PHE A 1070 37.36 29.34 2.67
C PHE A 1070 36.09 28.78 2.03
N ILE A 1071 34.91 29.35 2.30
CA ILE A 1071 33.64 28.89 1.72
C ILE A 1071 33.59 29.12 0.21
N TYR A 1072 34.09 30.26 -0.30
CA TYR A 1072 34.18 30.52 -1.74
C TYR A 1072 35.17 29.58 -2.43
N GLU A 1073 36.32 29.31 -1.82
CA GLU A 1073 37.27 28.32 -2.33
C GLU A 1073 36.69 26.91 -2.31
N LEU A 1074 35.93 26.54 -1.29
CA LEU A 1074 35.19 25.26 -1.24
C LEU A 1074 34.20 25.12 -2.39
N MET A 1075 33.35 26.13 -2.60
CA MET A 1075 32.38 26.16 -3.69
C MET A 1075 33.08 26.04 -5.05
N ARG A 1076 34.21 26.74 -5.24
CA ARG A 1076 35.01 26.69 -6.45
C ARG A 1076 35.63 25.31 -6.65
N PHE A 1077 36.48 24.89 -5.72
CA PHE A 1077 37.31 23.69 -5.78
C PHE A 1077 36.48 22.41 -5.90
N THR A 1078 35.48 22.25 -5.03
CA THR A 1078 34.67 21.03 -5.08
C THR A 1078 33.70 21.07 -6.25
N SER A 1079 33.27 22.28 -6.66
CA SER A 1079 32.20 22.46 -7.65
C SER A 1079 31.04 21.49 -7.40
N PHE A 1080 30.61 21.35 -6.13
CA PHE A 1080 29.72 20.27 -5.71
C PHE A 1080 28.36 20.25 -6.43
N VAL A 1081 28.04 21.29 -7.23
CA VAL A 1081 27.04 21.25 -8.31
C VAL A 1081 27.76 21.49 -9.65
N PRO A 1082 28.35 20.47 -10.27
CA PRO A 1082 29.34 20.68 -11.34
C PRO A 1082 28.68 21.01 -12.67
N LEU A 1083 27.45 20.54 -12.87
CA LEU A 1083 26.59 20.86 -14.01
C LEU A 1083 25.31 21.51 -13.48
N THR A 1084 24.76 22.50 -14.19
CA THR A 1084 23.44 23.03 -13.82
C THR A 1084 22.35 22.00 -14.12
N ILE A 1085 21.17 22.16 -13.51
CA ILE A 1085 19.96 21.46 -13.96
C ILE A 1085 19.79 21.71 -15.47
N PRO A 1086 19.57 20.67 -16.29
CA PRO A 1086 19.46 20.79 -17.75
C PRO A 1086 18.56 21.95 -18.21
N HIS A 1087 19.06 22.72 -19.17
CA HIS A 1087 18.33 23.83 -19.82
C HIS A 1087 17.78 23.37 -21.17
N SER A 1088 16.86 24.14 -21.73
CA SER A 1088 16.50 24.05 -23.14
C SER A 1088 16.36 25.43 -23.78
N THR A 1089 16.57 25.49 -25.10
CA THR A 1089 16.33 26.71 -25.86
C THR A 1089 14.84 26.98 -26.04
N THR A 1090 14.41 28.22 -25.85
CA THR A 1090 13.00 28.65 -25.97
C THR A 1090 12.65 29.13 -27.38
N THR A 1091 13.66 29.51 -28.15
CA THR A 1091 13.61 29.99 -29.53
C THR A 1091 14.82 29.47 -30.31
N ASP A 1092 14.78 29.56 -31.64
CA ASP A 1092 15.98 29.39 -32.45
C ASP A 1092 16.95 30.53 -32.11
N THR A 1093 18.19 30.20 -31.77
CA THR A 1093 19.19 31.18 -31.31
C THR A 1093 20.57 30.83 -31.87
N SER A 1094 21.56 31.66 -31.60
CA SER A 1094 22.95 31.38 -31.96
C SER A 1094 23.90 31.67 -30.81
N ILE A 1095 24.93 30.85 -30.64
CA ILE A 1095 25.95 31.02 -29.61
C ILE A 1095 27.32 30.73 -30.18
N MET A 1096 28.29 31.62 -29.94
CA MET A 1096 29.65 31.53 -30.48
C MET A 1096 29.72 31.23 -31.98
N GLY A 1097 28.79 31.78 -32.78
CA GLY A 1097 28.72 31.57 -34.23
C GLY A 1097 28.02 30.28 -34.68
N HIS A 1098 27.50 29.48 -33.76
CA HIS A 1098 26.73 28.27 -34.06
C HIS A 1098 25.23 28.48 -33.88
N THR A 1099 24.42 28.08 -34.86
CA THR A 1099 22.96 28.10 -34.77
C THR A 1099 22.46 26.92 -33.93
N ILE A 1100 21.61 27.21 -32.94
CA ILE A 1100 20.98 26.23 -32.06
C ILE A 1100 19.46 26.32 -32.23
N PRO A 1101 18.79 25.25 -32.69
CA PRO A 1101 17.33 25.23 -32.82
C PRO A 1101 16.62 25.34 -31.46
N LYS A 1102 15.35 25.78 -31.48
CA LYS A 1102 14.42 25.75 -30.37
C LYS A 1102 14.25 24.32 -29.81
N ASN A 1103 13.99 24.22 -28.52
CA ASN A 1103 13.81 22.96 -27.77
C ASN A 1103 15.05 22.05 -27.73
N THR A 1104 16.24 22.57 -28.03
CA THR A 1104 17.50 21.84 -27.90
C THR A 1104 17.88 21.75 -26.43
N VAL A 1105 18.31 20.57 -25.97
CA VAL A 1105 18.76 20.36 -24.58
C VAL A 1105 20.16 20.95 -24.41
N ILE A 1106 20.35 21.74 -23.35
CA ILE A 1106 21.60 22.44 -23.06
C ILE A 1106 22.15 21.99 -21.71
N PHE A 1107 23.37 21.45 -21.70
CA PHE A 1107 24.13 21.16 -20.49
C PHE A 1107 25.16 22.26 -20.25
N ILE A 1108 25.21 22.77 -19.03
CA ILE A 1108 26.09 23.88 -18.65
C ILE A 1108 27.11 23.35 -17.66
N ASN A 1109 28.39 23.36 -18.07
CA ASN A 1109 29.48 22.81 -17.27
C ASN A 1109 30.09 23.87 -16.34
N GLN A 1110 29.52 24.04 -15.15
CA GLN A 1110 30.02 24.99 -14.15
C GLN A 1110 31.44 24.65 -13.71
N TRP A 1111 31.80 23.36 -13.66
CA TRP A 1111 33.17 22.88 -13.40
C TRP A 1111 34.19 23.66 -14.22
N SER A 1112 33.96 23.71 -15.54
CA SER A 1112 34.90 24.29 -16.51
C SER A 1112 35.28 25.74 -16.20
N LEU A 1113 34.39 26.52 -15.58
CA LEU A 1113 34.65 27.92 -15.18
C LEU A 1113 35.33 28.02 -13.81
N ASN A 1114 34.96 27.17 -12.85
CA ASN A 1114 35.52 27.21 -11.49
C ASN A 1114 36.98 26.77 -11.42
N HIS A 1115 37.51 26.24 -12.51
CA HIS A 1115 38.87 25.73 -12.58
C HIS A 1115 39.53 25.99 -13.93
N ASP A 1116 39.01 26.97 -14.65
CA ASP A 1116 39.72 27.51 -15.80
C ASP A 1116 41.09 28.03 -15.33
N PRO A 1117 42.21 27.45 -15.79
CA PRO A 1117 43.54 27.89 -15.38
C PRO A 1117 43.84 29.33 -15.79
N ALA A 1118 43.10 29.91 -16.75
CA ALA A 1118 43.22 31.32 -17.12
C ALA A 1118 42.66 32.26 -16.04
N VAL A 1119 41.70 31.78 -15.23
CA VAL A 1119 41.08 32.55 -14.15
C VAL A 1119 41.65 32.16 -12.78
N TRP A 1120 41.95 30.87 -12.59
CA TRP A 1120 42.36 30.28 -11.33
C TRP A 1120 43.74 29.62 -11.46
N PRO A 1121 44.84 30.29 -11.05
CA PRO A 1121 46.17 29.71 -11.10
C PRO A 1121 46.26 28.44 -10.23
N ASN A 1122 46.78 27.31 -10.72
CA ASN A 1122 46.81 26.03 -9.97
C ASN A 1122 45.41 25.61 -9.45
N PRO A 1123 44.41 25.42 -10.33
CA PRO A 1123 43.01 25.26 -9.92
C PRO A 1123 42.74 23.99 -9.09
N GLU A 1124 43.61 22.98 -9.21
CA GLU A 1124 43.56 21.70 -8.49
C GLU A 1124 44.08 21.79 -7.04
N ARG A 1125 44.61 22.94 -6.61
CA ARG A 1125 45.04 23.16 -5.22
C ARG A 1125 44.00 23.99 -4.48
N PHE A 1126 43.48 23.43 -3.38
CA PHE A 1126 42.63 24.14 -2.43
C PHE A 1126 43.44 25.22 -1.70
N ASP A 1127 43.10 26.48 -1.93
CA ASP A 1127 43.83 27.63 -1.38
C ASP A 1127 42.87 28.82 -1.15
N PRO A 1128 42.41 29.03 0.10
CA PRO A 1128 41.56 30.16 0.47
C PRO A 1128 42.20 31.53 0.28
N GLU A 1129 43.55 31.64 0.30
CA GLU A 1129 44.25 32.93 0.17
C GLU A 1129 43.92 33.63 -1.15
N ARG A 1130 43.53 32.87 -2.16
CA ARG A 1130 43.14 33.41 -3.47
C ARG A 1130 42.05 34.46 -3.37
N PHE A 1131 41.16 34.34 -2.39
CA PHE A 1131 40.02 35.24 -2.21
C PHE A 1131 40.30 36.38 -1.22
N VAL A 1132 41.50 36.44 -0.66
CA VAL A 1132 41.92 37.52 0.24
C VAL A 1132 42.79 38.50 -0.55
N ASP A 1133 42.53 39.80 -0.41
CA ASP A 1133 43.37 40.85 -0.97
C ASP A 1133 44.54 41.21 -0.04
N GLU A 1134 45.42 42.12 -0.49
CA GLU A 1134 46.60 42.54 0.28
C GLU A 1134 46.23 43.20 1.63
N GLN A 1135 44.99 43.68 1.78
CA GLN A 1135 44.47 44.30 2.99
C GLN A 1135 43.77 43.29 3.92
N GLY A 1136 43.73 42.01 3.55
CA GLY A 1136 43.07 40.97 4.34
C GLY A 1136 41.55 40.91 4.14
N ALA A 1137 41.00 41.67 3.19
CA ALA A 1137 39.58 41.71 2.89
C ALA A 1137 39.21 40.76 1.73
N LEU A 1138 37.92 40.44 1.61
CA LEU A 1138 37.42 39.52 0.61
C LEU A 1138 37.40 40.15 -0.80
N ASN A 1139 38.11 39.55 -1.75
CA ASN A 1139 38.19 40.01 -3.13
C ASN A 1139 36.87 39.77 -3.88
N LYS A 1140 36.08 40.85 -4.07
CA LYS A 1140 34.76 40.81 -4.71
C LYS A 1140 34.79 40.40 -6.19
N ASP A 1141 35.86 40.74 -6.92
CA ASP A 1141 35.99 40.35 -8.32
C ASP A 1141 36.11 38.82 -8.45
N LYS A 1142 36.97 38.20 -7.64
CA LYS A 1142 37.12 36.74 -7.62
C LYS A 1142 35.88 36.02 -7.11
N THR A 1143 35.23 36.50 -6.05
CA THR A 1143 34.00 35.83 -5.56
C THR A 1143 32.87 35.86 -6.58
N SER A 1144 32.76 36.91 -7.40
CA SER A 1144 31.77 37.01 -8.49
C SER A 1144 32.01 36.02 -9.65
N LYS A 1145 33.23 35.47 -9.76
CA LYS A 1145 33.63 34.50 -10.79
C LYS A 1145 33.32 33.05 -10.41
N VAL A 1146 33.03 32.77 -9.14
CA VAL A 1146 32.65 31.43 -8.68
C VAL A 1146 31.21 31.12 -9.08
N LEU A 1147 31.01 30.02 -9.79
CA LEU A 1147 29.73 29.62 -10.35
C LEU A 1147 29.22 28.32 -9.72
N ILE A 1148 28.35 28.45 -8.71
CA ILE A 1148 27.63 27.33 -8.07
C ILE A 1148 26.10 27.54 -8.14
N PHE A 1149 25.64 28.78 -7.97
CA PHE A 1149 24.22 29.13 -7.93
C PHE A 1149 23.63 29.48 -9.31
N SER A 1150 24.32 29.14 -10.40
CA SER A 1150 23.99 29.54 -11.78
C SER A 1150 23.92 31.07 -11.97
N LEU A 1151 23.52 31.53 -13.17
CA LEU A 1151 23.40 32.94 -13.55
C LEU A 1151 22.07 33.24 -14.25
N GLY A 1152 21.76 34.52 -14.39
CA GLY A 1152 20.63 34.99 -15.21
C GLY A 1152 19.25 34.62 -14.67
N LYS A 1153 18.31 34.35 -15.59
CA LYS A 1153 16.88 34.16 -15.26
C LYS A 1153 16.61 32.95 -14.36
N ARG A 1154 17.49 31.95 -14.37
CA ARG A 1154 17.41 30.70 -13.59
C ARG A 1154 18.35 30.66 -12.38
N ARG A 1155 19.01 31.78 -12.03
CA ARG A 1155 19.86 31.90 -10.82
C ARG A 1155 19.14 31.40 -9.56
N CYS A 1156 19.83 30.69 -8.68
CA CYS A 1156 19.21 30.13 -7.47
C CYS A 1156 18.53 31.23 -6.63
N ILE A 1157 17.30 31.00 -6.19
CA ILE A 1157 16.57 31.95 -5.32
C ILE A 1157 17.00 31.85 -3.86
N GLY A 1158 17.62 30.74 -3.46
CA GLY A 1158 18.11 30.47 -2.10
C GLY A 1158 19.58 30.80 -1.88
N GLU A 1159 20.26 31.49 -2.81
CA GLU A 1159 21.71 31.78 -2.74
C GLU A 1159 22.09 32.49 -1.43
N ASP A 1160 21.42 33.59 -1.10
CA ASP A 1160 21.76 34.38 0.09
C ASP A 1160 21.53 33.58 1.37
N LEU A 1161 20.38 32.88 1.46
CA LEU A 1161 20.03 32.03 2.60
C LEU A 1161 21.07 30.91 2.80
N SER A 1162 21.48 30.27 1.70
CA SER A 1162 22.49 29.22 1.69
C SER A 1162 23.84 29.72 2.18
N LYS A 1163 24.30 30.87 1.68
CA LYS A 1163 25.58 31.48 2.08
C LYS A 1163 25.59 31.85 3.56
N LEU A 1164 24.48 32.39 4.08
CA LEU A 1164 24.34 32.70 5.51
C LEU A 1164 24.43 31.44 6.38
N GLN A 1165 23.76 30.35 5.97
CA GLN A 1165 23.81 29.09 6.70
C GLN A 1165 25.22 28.48 6.70
N LEU A 1166 25.86 28.39 5.53
CA LEU A 1166 27.22 27.85 5.42
C LEU A 1166 28.22 28.69 6.23
N PHE A 1167 28.09 30.02 6.17
CA PHE A 1167 28.92 30.93 6.95
C PHE A 1167 28.77 30.68 8.45
N LEU A 1168 27.55 30.78 8.97
CA LEU A 1168 27.30 30.70 10.40
C LEU A 1168 27.67 29.32 10.94
N PHE A 1169 27.31 28.25 10.22
CA PHE A 1169 27.63 26.89 10.62
C PHE A 1169 29.15 26.63 10.64
N THR A 1170 29.89 27.14 9.64
CA THR A 1170 31.36 27.04 9.61
C THR A 1170 31.98 27.81 10.77
N ALA A 1171 31.52 29.04 11.03
CA ALA A 1171 31.99 29.86 12.15
C ALA A 1171 31.70 29.19 13.50
N LEU A 1172 30.54 28.56 13.66
CA LEU A 1172 30.17 27.83 14.88
C LEU A 1172 31.02 26.57 15.07
N ILE A 1173 31.26 25.78 14.02
CA ILE A 1173 32.17 24.62 14.09
C ILE A 1173 33.55 25.06 14.58
N THR A 1174 34.16 26.03 13.90
CA THR A 1174 35.52 26.45 14.24
C THR A 1174 35.56 27.16 15.59
N HIS A 1175 34.50 27.87 15.98
CA HIS A 1175 34.42 28.44 17.32
C HIS A 1175 34.31 27.36 18.41
N GLN A 1176 33.48 26.34 18.25
CA GLN A 1176 33.09 25.46 19.37
C GLN A 1176 33.90 24.17 19.47
N CYS A 1177 34.41 23.64 18.37
CA CYS A 1177 35.09 22.35 18.38
C CYS A 1177 36.32 22.26 17.46
N THR A 1178 37.10 21.22 17.70
CA THR A 1178 38.17 20.75 16.82
C THR A 1178 37.76 19.38 16.30
N ILE A 1179 37.82 19.20 14.99
CA ILE A 1179 37.47 17.95 14.30
C ILE A 1179 38.75 17.29 13.80
N THR A 1180 38.89 16.00 14.07
CA THR A 1180 40.06 15.20 13.68
C THR A 1180 39.65 14.02 12.81
N ALA A 1181 40.53 13.65 11.86
CA ALA A 1181 40.34 12.49 11.00
C ALA A 1181 40.60 11.18 11.75
N ASP A 1182 39.96 10.10 11.30
CA ASP A 1182 40.36 8.74 11.62
C ASP A 1182 41.72 8.40 10.97
N PRO A 1183 42.77 8.10 11.75
CA PRO A 1183 44.08 7.73 11.21
C PRO A 1183 44.04 6.47 10.32
N ALA A 1184 43.07 5.56 10.54
CA ALA A 1184 42.92 4.34 9.75
C ALA A 1184 42.29 4.60 8.37
N MET A 1185 41.60 5.74 8.20
CA MET A 1185 40.93 6.11 6.95
C MET A 1185 41.29 7.56 6.58
N PRO A 1186 42.46 7.78 5.93
CA PRO A 1186 42.92 9.11 5.62
C PRO A 1186 41.96 9.82 4.65
N PRO A 1187 41.66 11.12 4.87
CA PRO A 1187 40.71 11.86 4.05
C PRO A 1187 41.19 12.01 2.59
N LYS A 1188 40.30 11.67 1.65
CA LYS A 1188 40.53 11.73 0.20
C LYS A 1188 39.60 12.77 -0.43
N LEU A 1189 40.17 13.82 -1.02
CA LEU A 1189 39.41 14.94 -1.59
C LEU A 1189 38.86 14.68 -2.99
N TYR A 1190 39.39 13.68 -3.71
CA TYR A 1190 39.02 13.41 -5.11
C TYR A 1190 38.06 12.22 -5.27
N ASP A 1191 37.70 11.57 -4.15
CA ASP A 1191 36.80 10.41 -4.15
C ASP A 1191 35.38 10.89 -3.85
N TYR A 1192 34.52 10.87 -4.87
CA TYR A 1192 33.14 11.34 -4.78
C TYR A 1192 32.15 10.47 -5.55
N ASN A 1193 30.89 10.56 -5.16
CA ASN A 1193 29.76 9.99 -5.86
C ASN A 1193 29.10 11.08 -6.71
N TYR A 1194 28.97 10.83 -8.02
CA TYR A 1194 28.36 11.76 -8.96
C TYR A 1194 26.83 11.58 -9.02
N GLY A 1195 26.10 12.68 -8.87
CA GLY A 1195 24.68 12.80 -9.17
C GLY A 1195 24.38 14.23 -9.64
N LEU A 1196 23.25 14.81 -9.21
CA LEU A 1196 23.02 16.25 -9.29
C LEU A 1196 24.10 17.03 -8.50
N THR A 1197 24.55 16.48 -7.38
CA THR A 1197 25.65 16.99 -6.56
C THR A 1197 26.84 16.02 -6.55
N LEU A 1198 28.04 16.52 -6.26
CA LEU A 1198 29.23 15.69 -6.00
C LEU A 1198 29.35 15.47 -4.49
N LYS A 1199 28.99 14.27 -4.03
CA LYS A 1199 29.08 13.93 -2.60
C LYS A 1199 30.42 13.28 -2.28
N PRO A 1200 31.11 13.68 -1.20
CA PRO A 1200 32.32 12.98 -0.82
C PRO A 1200 32.01 11.53 -0.44
N GLN A 1201 32.95 10.61 -0.66
CA GLN A 1201 32.83 9.25 -0.11
C GLN A 1201 32.81 9.28 1.42
N ALA A 1202 32.25 8.23 2.03
CA ALA A 1202 32.10 8.15 3.48
C ALA A 1202 33.46 8.30 4.20
N PHE A 1203 33.49 9.14 5.23
CA PHE A 1203 34.65 9.39 6.07
C PHE A 1203 34.25 9.39 7.55
N SER A 1204 35.19 9.12 8.44
CA SER A 1204 34.98 9.08 9.89
C SER A 1204 35.70 10.24 10.58
N ILE A 1205 35.06 10.80 11.61
CA ILE A 1205 35.58 11.93 12.39
C ILE A 1205 35.51 11.68 13.89
N ALA A 1206 36.34 12.39 14.64
CA ALA A 1206 36.22 12.59 16.08
C ALA A 1206 36.12 14.09 16.38
N VAL A 1207 35.28 14.46 17.36
CA VAL A 1207 35.01 15.87 17.71
C VAL A 1207 35.37 16.13 19.17
N SER A 1208 36.23 17.13 19.40
CA SER A 1208 36.60 17.60 20.73
C SER A 1208 36.18 19.05 20.94
N LEU A 1209 35.63 19.39 22.10
CA LEU A 1209 35.23 20.76 22.44
C LEU A 1209 36.45 21.66 22.67
N ARG A 1210 36.37 22.92 22.23
CA ARG A 1210 37.39 23.96 22.50
C ARG A 1210 37.13 24.74 23.79
N GLY A 1211 35.96 24.55 24.40
CA GLY A 1211 35.53 25.20 25.65
C GLY A 1211 34.20 24.63 26.14
N PRO A 1212 33.67 25.12 27.27
CA PRO A 1212 32.36 24.67 27.78
C PRO A 1212 31.23 25.10 26.83
N MET A 1213 30.15 24.30 26.79
CA MET A 1213 28.96 24.57 25.95
C MET A 1213 27.98 25.57 26.59
N SER A 1214 28.36 26.27 27.67
CA SER A 1214 27.47 27.16 28.43
C SER A 1214 26.79 28.23 27.56
N LEU A 1215 27.53 28.83 26.62
CA LEU A 1215 26.99 29.82 25.68
C LEU A 1215 25.89 29.25 24.78
N LEU A 1216 26.01 27.99 24.35
CA LEU A 1216 24.98 27.31 23.55
C LEU A 1216 23.79 26.89 24.41
N GLU A 1217 24.00 26.59 25.69
CA GLU A 1217 22.92 26.26 26.63
C GLU A 1217 22.04 27.47 26.98
N GLU A 1218 22.62 28.67 27.06
CA GLU A 1218 21.90 29.93 27.31
C GLU A 1218 20.93 30.30 26.18
N VAL A 1219 21.27 30.00 24.91
CA VAL A 1219 20.41 30.25 23.74
C VAL A 1219 19.05 29.54 23.85
N THR A 1220 18.98 28.41 24.57
CA THR A 1220 17.72 27.66 24.78
C THR A 1220 16.91 28.11 26.00
N LYS A 1221 17.51 28.79 26.98
CA LYS A 1221 16.80 29.24 28.19
C LYS A 1221 15.91 30.46 27.90
N SER A 1222 16.34 31.38 27.04
CA SER A 1222 15.56 32.58 26.69
C SER A 1222 14.24 32.30 25.93
N SER A 1223 14.07 31.08 25.40
CA SER A 1223 12.83 30.65 24.72
C SER A 1223 11.78 30.05 25.68
N ALA A 1224 12.17 29.60 26.88
CA ALA A 1224 11.21 29.06 27.86
C ALA A 1224 10.40 30.20 28.51
N ASP A 1225 11.04 31.34 28.77
CA ASP A 1225 10.40 32.50 29.42
C ASP A 1225 9.45 33.29 28.48
N SER A 1226 9.61 33.17 27.15
CA SER A 1226 8.74 33.86 26.18
C SER A 1226 7.41 33.15 25.90
N LYS A 1227 7.20 31.91 26.40
CA LYS A 1227 5.91 31.21 26.32
C LYS A 1227 4.92 31.60 27.42
N THR A 1228 5.36 32.43 28.38
CA THR A 1228 4.54 32.93 29.50
C THR A 1228 4.00 34.36 29.28
N GLN A 1229 4.32 34.99 28.15
CA GLN A 1229 3.78 36.30 27.76
C GLN A 1229 3.43 36.31 26.28
N ASN A 1230 2.29 35.71 25.92
CA ASN A 1230 1.42 36.11 24.79
C ASN A 1230 0.12 35.30 24.80
#